data_AF-A0A519DDZ1-F1
#
_entry.id   AF-A0A519DDZ1-F1
#
_cell.length_a   1.000
_cell.length_b   1.000
_cell.length_c   1.000
_cell.angle_alpha   90.00
_cell.angle_beta   90.00
_cell.angle_gamma   90.00
#
_symmetry.space_group_name_H-M   'P 1'
#
loop_
_entity.id
_entity.type
_entity.pdbx_description
1 polymer ?
#
loop_
_entity_poly.entity_id
_entity_poly.type
_entity_poly.pdbx_seq_one_letter_code
_entity_poly.pdbx_strand_id
1 'polypeptide(L)'
;MRVAVFIVLLLAFSPLIFQNTTALEDIGKVRETSHHSTVTQFGVGFEEIVIADSGDDLNVPRDLEFHPGSSRNDELWIVNRATDSVTIIHDTGLPTQWSELREDSNRNHFMEEVSAIAFGAYDAEFDVQFVTAQESRNTFNGQGNPNNFMGPALWPSSLSHFAVENQDGGPLLGSHIDMLHESPYGMGVAHDSGNAYWYYDGYYGDLVYYDFQVDHDTGEDDHSDGIVRRYSEITLSRSSGTPSHMVLDKDSGILYIADSGSGKLLWVDTDDPTTTSTNIYNSNTRMEPLQEYSSITGVSWGILASGMHRPSGIALEDETLFVSTNGNGQIRAYDLGNTPTTATLLQTVDTGASSIMGLEVGPDGKLYYVDGSQNKVIRLDPLPDSDDDGIADVDDNCPDISNNGQDNHDSDSFGDLCDPDDDNDSMLDGVDSCELGATGWTSSVSTDYDGDGCQDSTEDYDDDDDTILDVNDNCAEGLLNWLSDTLNDHDTDGCEDSVEDFDDDADGMCDTGGPSADCSRGILGQDMCPLSTIGFISNQGNDIDGDGCEDSTEDFDDDGDGYLDENDECPMIFGNSSQGGVLGCIDLDGDGWAESVDAFVNDGTQWSDIDEDGYGDNVDGNDADSCIYFAGDSLYDRLGCRDSDGDGWSDPDASYTAEDGADTFPLDNTQWFDRDADGYGDEEFGNDSDDCPDVFGTSMVDRLGCLDSDGDGRSDEGDALPDEPTQWDDNDLDGFGDRPEGVGGDSCPTIFGTSSNGSLGCPDGDADGVYDEEDLWPEDSRLWSDGDGDGFADQLNTNLSDDCPIVEGYSTVDRRGCLDSDGDGVSDEADFYPNDSKRSVEELVSNKWWLGALIAVLALIPVTWIIVRKSKSNVSQKTDALFDQMPLSAVAPIAAPFAAPAIPIEGIPPGWTMEQWNYYGQQWLIDQGKL
;
A
#
# COMPACT_ATOMS: atom_id res chain seq x y z
N MET A 1 -13.34 13.52 32.50
CA MET A 1 -12.61 12.36 31.95
C MET A 1 -13.57 11.65 30.96
N ARG A 2 -13.25 11.29 29.71
CA ARG A 2 -12.03 10.71 29.07
C ARG A 2 -11.68 9.33 29.66
N VAL A 3 -11.44 8.24 28.92
CA VAL A 3 -11.42 7.94 27.45
C VAL A 3 -11.73 6.42 27.30
N ALA A 4 -12.65 5.95 26.43
CA ALA A 4 -12.49 5.43 25.02
C ALA A 4 -11.48 4.25 24.88
N VAL A 5 -11.59 3.22 24.01
CA VAL A 5 -12.37 2.90 22.77
C VAL A 5 -12.24 1.34 22.54
N PHE A 6 -12.98 0.48 21.80
CA PHE A 6 -14.20 0.39 20.94
C PHE A 6 -14.78 -1.08 21.07
N ILE A 7 -15.87 -1.65 20.49
CA ILE A 7 -16.40 -1.89 19.10
C ILE A 7 -15.47 -2.81 18.26
N VAL A 8 -15.86 -3.99 17.71
CA VAL A 8 -16.82 -4.30 16.59
C VAL A 8 -18.00 -5.27 16.97
N LEU A 9 -18.62 -6.06 16.05
CA LEU A 9 -20.10 -6.03 15.87
C LEU A 9 -20.79 -7.14 14.96
N LEU A 10 -21.65 -8.02 15.53
CA LEU A 10 -22.94 -8.62 14.95
C LEU A 10 -22.90 -9.63 13.75
N LEU A 11 -23.87 -10.55 13.43
CA LEU A 11 -25.14 -11.19 13.96
C LEU A 11 -25.37 -12.53 13.15
N ALA A 12 -25.81 -13.69 13.68
CA ALA A 12 -27.15 -14.17 14.16
C ALA A 12 -28.27 -14.32 13.09
N PHE A 13 -29.27 -15.24 13.13
CA PHE A 13 -30.02 -15.88 14.26
C PHE A 13 -30.56 -17.32 13.98
N SER A 14 -31.22 -17.93 14.99
CA SER A 14 -31.66 -19.35 15.12
C SER A 14 -33.15 -19.71 14.78
N PRO A 15 -33.58 -21.00 14.79
CA PRO A 15 -34.73 -21.52 13.97
C PRO A 15 -35.91 -22.19 14.75
N LEU A 16 -36.56 -23.21 14.14
CA LEU A 16 -37.50 -24.26 14.65
C LEU A 16 -39.04 -24.04 14.73
N ILE A 17 -39.81 -24.92 14.04
CA ILE A 17 -41.09 -25.55 14.48
C ILE A 17 -41.20 -26.98 13.85
N PHE A 18 -41.73 -27.97 14.61
CA PHE A 18 -41.98 -29.39 14.25
C PHE A 18 -43.36 -29.61 13.51
N GLN A 19 -43.82 -30.77 13.00
CA GLN A 19 -43.77 -32.13 13.57
C GLN A 19 -44.28 -33.28 12.63
N ASN A 20 -43.55 -34.41 12.65
CA ASN A 20 -43.91 -35.83 12.44
C ASN A 20 -44.84 -36.35 11.33
N THR A 21 -44.35 -37.40 10.64
CA THR A 21 -45.12 -38.53 10.08
C THR A 21 -44.56 -39.87 10.58
N THR A 22 -45.36 -40.93 10.54
CA THR A 22 -45.00 -42.35 10.76
C THR A 22 -46.02 -43.24 10.01
N ALA A 23 -45.69 -44.41 9.46
CA ALA A 23 -44.41 -45.09 9.21
C ALA A 23 -44.63 -46.14 8.09
N LEU A 24 -43.58 -46.94 7.79
CA LEU A 24 -43.52 -48.04 6.81
C LEU A 24 -43.43 -47.59 5.33
N GLU A 25 -42.57 -48.17 4.49
CA GLU A 25 -41.29 -48.88 4.71
C GLU A 25 -40.68 -49.10 3.32
N ASP A 26 -39.59 -48.42 2.98
CA ASP A 26 -38.60 -48.94 2.01
C ASP A 26 -37.23 -48.33 2.31
N ILE A 27 -36.16 -48.98 1.86
CA ILE A 27 -34.83 -48.87 2.47
C ILE A 27 -33.81 -48.22 1.53
N GLY A 28 -33.25 -47.09 1.97
CA GLY A 28 -31.85 -46.72 1.73
C GLY A 28 -31.41 -46.40 0.30
N LYS A 29 -31.39 -45.10 -0.03
CA LYS A 29 -30.10 -44.42 -0.22
C LYS A 29 -30.13 -43.07 0.50
N VAL A 30 -29.10 -42.78 1.28
CA VAL A 30 -28.80 -41.40 1.65
C VAL A 30 -28.34 -40.71 0.37
N ARG A 31 -28.78 -39.46 0.12
CA ARG A 31 -28.10 -38.62 -0.86
C ARG A 31 -26.92 -37.98 -0.14
N GLU A 32 -25.72 -38.49 -0.39
CA GLU A 32 -24.52 -37.66 -0.24
C GLU A 32 -24.64 -36.41 -1.12
N THR A 33 -23.93 -35.37 -0.72
CA THR A 33 -23.78 -34.12 -1.48
C THR A 33 -22.48 -34.17 -2.28
N SER A 34 -22.48 -33.49 -3.43
CA SER A 34 -21.36 -33.38 -4.39
C SER A 34 -20.81 -34.69 -4.98
N HIS A 35 -21.54 -35.26 -5.95
CA HIS A 35 -20.91 -35.47 -7.25
C HIS A 35 -21.28 -34.30 -8.16
N HIS A 36 -20.34 -33.82 -8.97
CA HIS A 36 -20.70 -33.21 -10.25
C HIS A 36 -21.02 -34.38 -11.19
N SER A 37 -22.26 -34.51 -11.65
CA SER A 37 -22.62 -35.57 -12.60
C SER A 37 -22.00 -35.24 -13.95
N THR A 38 -20.85 -35.82 -14.24
CA THR A 38 -20.17 -35.76 -15.53
C THR A 38 -21.13 -36.19 -16.63
N VAL A 39 -21.18 -35.43 -17.73
CA VAL A 39 -22.01 -35.79 -18.87
C VAL A 39 -21.29 -36.90 -19.63
N THR A 40 -21.95 -38.05 -19.84
CA THR A 40 -21.32 -39.27 -20.38
C THR A 40 -20.55 -39.04 -21.69
N GLN A 41 -21.03 -38.14 -22.55
CA GLN A 41 -20.41 -37.77 -23.84
C GLN A 41 -19.20 -36.83 -23.71
N PHE A 42 -18.91 -36.31 -22.51
CA PHE A 42 -17.79 -35.42 -22.20
C PHE A 42 -16.82 -36.03 -21.17
N GLY A 43 -17.32 -36.85 -20.23
CA GLY A 43 -16.54 -37.40 -19.12
C GLY A 43 -15.97 -36.33 -18.18
N VAL A 44 -14.91 -36.72 -17.47
CA VAL A 44 -13.97 -35.83 -16.76
C VAL A 44 -13.10 -35.03 -17.73
N GLY A 45 -12.78 -35.63 -18.87
CA GLY A 45 -12.10 -35.04 -20.03
C GLY A 45 -12.28 -35.94 -21.27
N PHE A 46 -11.80 -35.51 -22.44
CA PHE A 46 -11.97 -36.25 -23.70
C PHE A 46 -10.86 -35.98 -24.73
N GLU A 47 -10.65 -36.92 -25.65
CA GLU A 47 -9.87 -36.73 -26.89
C GLU A 47 -10.77 -36.33 -28.07
N GLU A 48 -10.29 -35.44 -28.95
CA GLU A 48 -10.91 -35.13 -30.25
C GLU A 48 -10.39 -36.06 -31.35
N ILE A 49 -11.16 -37.11 -31.67
CA ILE A 49 -10.82 -38.07 -32.73
C ILE A 49 -11.34 -37.57 -34.08
N VAL A 50 -10.43 -37.28 -35.02
CA VAL A 50 -10.81 -36.95 -36.40
C VAL A 50 -11.31 -38.21 -37.11
N ILE A 51 -12.60 -38.24 -37.44
CA ILE A 51 -13.27 -39.36 -38.12
C ILE A 51 -13.05 -39.26 -39.63
N ALA A 52 -13.19 -38.08 -40.21
CA ALA A 52 -13.01 -37.82 -41.64
C ALA A 52 -12.50 -36.39 -41.87
N ASP A 53 -11.74 -36.16 -42.93
CA ASP A 53 -11.27 -34.81 -43.32
C ASP A 53 -11.48 -34.50 -44.81
N SER A 54 -10.95 -33.37 -45.27
CA SER A 54 -10.86 -32.97 -46.69
C SER A 54 -10.34 -34.04 -47.67
N GLY A 55 -9.64 -35.07 -47.19
CA GLY A 55 -9.24 -36.25 -47.96
C GLY A 55 -10.37 -37.22 -48.28
N ASP A 56 -11.46 -37.18 -47.50
CA ASP A 56 -12.71 -37.93 -47.67
C ASP A 56 -13.76 -37.11 -48.46
N ASP A 57 -13.27 -36.27 -49.37
CA ASP A 57 -14.05 -35.32 -50.19
C ASP A 57 -14.91 -34.29 -49.40
N LEU A 58 -14.70 -34.13 -48.07
CA LEU A 58 -15.40 -33.12 -47.26
C LEU A 58 -15.09 -31.68 -47.71
N ASN A 59 -16.13 -30.89 -47.96
CA ASN A 59 -15.99 -29.53 -48.49
C ASN A 59 -17.09 -28.55 -47.99
N VAL A 60 -16.73 -27.74 -47.00
CA VAL A 60 -17.67 -26.98 -46.16
C VAL A 60 -18.84 -27.87 -45.71
N PRO A 61 -18.54 -28.99 -45.02
CA PRO A 61 -19.58 -29.83 -44.42
C PRO A 61 -20.46 -29.00 -43.47
N ARG A 62 -21.73 -29.39 -43.34
CA ARG A 62 -22.72 -28.66 -42.55
C ARG A 62 -23.41 -29.48 -41.50
N ASP A 63 -23.68 -30.74 -41.80
CA ASP A 63 -24.53 -31.56 -40.98
C ASP A 63 -24.18 -33.02 -41.17
N LEU A 64 -24.48 -33.82 -40.15
CA LEU A 64 -24.17 -35.24 -40.09
C LEU A 64 -25.32 -35.98 -39.41
N GLU A 65 -25.56 -37.22 -39.80
CA GLU A 65 -26.58 -38.08 -39.17
C GLU A 65 -26.22 -39.55 -39.42
N PHE A 66 -26.49 -40.44 -38.47
CA PHE A 66 -26.29 -41.88 -38.68
C PHE A 66 -27.50 -42.49 -39.39
N HIS A 67 -27.24 -43.44 -40.31
CA HIS A 67 -28.31 -44.14 -41.01
C HIS A 67 -29.11 -45.00 -40.01
N PRO A 68 -30.43 -44.78 -39.80
CA PRO A 68 -31.18 -45.47 -38.74
C PRO A 68 -31.49 -46.94 -39.06
N GLY A 69 -31.09 -47.44 -40.23
CA GLY A 69 -31.25 -48.85 -40.61
C GLY A 69 -30.31 -49.75 -39.80
N SER A 70 -30.86 -50.59 -38.92
CA SER A 70 -30.13 -51.52 -38.00
C SER A 70 -29.11 -52.52 -38.60
N SER A 71 -28.84 -52.46 -39.90
CA SER A 71 -27.77 -53.22 -40.59
C SER A 71 -26.81 -52.34 -41.40
N ARG A 72 -26.89 -51.02 -41.19
CA ARG A 72 -26.13 -49.92 -41.81
C ARG A 72 -25.90 -48.78 -40.81
N ASN A 73 -26.15 -48.98 -39.52
CA ASN A 73 -26.12 -47.90 -38.53
C ASN A 73 -24.70 -47.45 -38.16
N ASP A 74 -23.68 -48.13 -38.70
CA ASP A 74 -22.29 -47.69 -38.77
C ASP A 74 -22.04 -46.67 -39.91
N GLU A 75 -23.02 -46.41 -40.78
CA GLU A 75 -22.93 -45.42 -41.84
C GLU A 75 -23.25 -44.01 -41.34
N LEU A 76 -22.25 -43.12 -41.36
CA LEU A 76 -22.44 -41.69 -41.10
C LEU A 76 -22.55 -40.91 -42.40
N TRP A 77 -23.64 -40.16 -42.58
CA TRP A 77 -23.95 -39.40 -43.79
C TRP A 77 -23.74 -37.91 -43.54
N ILE A 78 -22.89 -37.25 -44.33
CA ILE A 78 -22.49 -35.83 -44.14
C ILE A 78 -22.80 -35.00 -45.38
N VAL A 79 -23.53 -33.90 -45.21
CA VAL A 79 -23.87 -32.96 -46.31
C VAL A 79 -22.85 -31.84 -46.47
N ASN A 80 -22.41 -31.61 -47.71
CA ASN A 80 -21.33 -30.68 -48.08
C ASN A 80 -21.85 -29.47 -48.87
N ARG A 81 -21.82 -28.28 -48.25
CA ARG A 81 -22.37 -27.05 -48.85
C ARG A 81 -21.63 -26.59 -50.11
N ALA A 82 -20.33 -26.86 -50.22
CA ALA A 82 -19.52 -26.30 -51.31
C ALA A 82 -19.52 -27.14 -52.61
N THR A 83 -20.11 -28.34 -52.55
CA THR A 83 -20.19 -29.32 -53.66
C THR A 83 -21.62 -29.82 -53.92
N ASP A 84 -22.56 -29.44 -53.04
CA ASP A 84 -23.98 -29.85 -53.06
C ASP A 84 -24.13 -31.38 -52.97
N SER A 85 -23.26 -32.03 -52.19
CA SER A 85 -23.01 -33.47 -52.22
C SER A 85 -23.07 -34.12 -50.84
N VAL A 86 -23.22 -35.44 -50.80
CA VAL A 86 -23.14 -36.23 -49.56
C VAL A 86 -21.84 -37.03 -49.55
N THR A 87 -21.10 -36.98 -48.46
CA THR A 87 -20.05 -37.95 -48.13
C THR A 87 -20.64 -38.98 -47.18
N ILE A 88 -20.42 -40.27 -47.45
CA ILE A 88 -20.82 -41.37 -46.56
C ILE A 88 -19.56 -42.02 -46.01
N ILE A 89 -19.48 -42.18 -44.69
CA ILE A 89 -18.45 -42.93 -43.99
C ILE A 89 -19.06 -44.26 -43.57
N HIS A 90 -18.46 -45.37 -43.97
CA HIS A 90 -18.87 -46.74 -43.61
C HIS A 90 -17.91 -47.30 -42.54
N ASP A 91 -18.35 -48.27 -41.72
CA ASP A 91 -17.59 -48.77 -40.57
C ASP A 91 -17.10 -47.61 -39.67
N THR A 92 -17.94 -46.59 -39.43
CA THR A 92 -17.54 -45.32 -38.79
C THR A 92 -16.88 -45.52 -37.44
N GLY A 93 -15.70 -44.92 -37.25
CA GLY A 93 -14.91 -45.02 -36.02
C GLY A 93 -14.20 -46.37 -35.82
N LEU A 94 -14.28 -47.31 -36.77
CA LEU A 94 -13.66 -48.64 -36.70
C LEU A 94 -12.38 -48.75 -37.55
N PRO A 95 -11.46 -49.70 -37.27
CA PRO A 95 -10.25 -49.92 -38.08
C PRO A 95 -10.47 -50.37 -39.54
N THR A 96 -11.71 -50.57 -39.98
CA THR A 96 -12.10 -50.89 -41.36
C THR A 96 -12.76 -49.73 -42.11
N GLN A 97 -12.88 -48.56 -41.46
CA GLN A 97 -13.54 -47.37 -41.99
C GLN A 97 -13.08 -46.98 -43.40
N TRP A 98 -14.04 -46.59 -44.24
CA TRP A 98 -13.78 -46.03 -45.57
C TRP A 98 -14.90 -45.06 -46.00
N SER A 99 -14.59 -44.20 -46.97
CA SER A 99 -15.45 -43.09 -47.42
C SER A 99 -15.89 -43.24 -48.89
N GLU A 100 -17.11 -42.78 -49.21
CA GLU A 100 -17.56 -42.54 -50.58
C GLU A 100 -18.30 -41.21 -50.75
N LEU A 101 -18.10 -40.57 -51.91
CA LEU A 101 -18.78 -39.34 -52.32
C LEU A 101 -19.97 -39.66 -53.25
N ARG A 102 -21.12 -39.05 -52.97
CA ARG A 102 -22.35 -39.11 -53.77
C ARG A 102 -22.70 -37.71 -54.29
N GLU A 103 -22.72 -37.56 -55.61
CA GLU A 103 -23.07 -36.32 -56.32
C GLU A 103 -24.22 -36.54 -57.30
N ASP A 104 -25.40 -36.00 -57.03
CA ASP A 104 -26.53 -36.07 -57.98
C ASP A 104 -26.37 -35.07 -59.15
N SER A 105 -26.83 -35.43 -60.35
CA SER A 105 -26.75 -34.61 -61.58
C SER A 105 -27.53 -33.30 -61.50
N ASN A 106 -28.56 -33.26 -60.67
CA ASN A 106 -29.50 -32.15 -60.50
C ASN A 106 -29.38 -31.50 -59.11
N ARG A 107 -28.34 -31.86 -58.33
CA ARG A 107 -28.02 -31.26 -57.03
C ARG A 107 -28.01 -29.72 -57.02
N ASN A 108 -27.71 -29.11 -58.16
CA ASN A 108 -27.76 -27.65 -58.34
C ASN A 108 -29.16 -27.03 -58.20
N HIS A 109 -30.23 -27.83 -58.05
CA HIS A 109 -31.56 -27.37 -57.64
C HIS A 109 -31.99 -28.02 -56.32
N PHE A 110 -31.81 -29.33 -56.18
CA PHE A 110 -32.33 -30.10 -55.04
C PHE A 110 -31.42 -30.08 -53.80
N MET A 111 -30.18 -29.58 -53.92
CA MET A 111 -29.17 -29.57 -52.85
C MET A 111 -28.29 -28.28 -52.84
N GLU A 112 -28.69 -27.24 -53.59
CA GLU A 112 -27.92 -25.98 -53.79
C GLU A 112 -27.60 -25.27 -52.48
N GLU A 113 -26.32 -25.24 -52.10
CA GLU A 113 -25.81 -24.84 -50.80
C GLU A 113 -26.47 -25.55 -49.60
N VAL A 114 -26.58 -26.89 -49.64
CA VAL A 114 -27.15 -27.70 -48.54
C VAL A 114 -26.65 -27.30 -47.15
N SER A 115 -27.56 -27.24 -46.18
CA SER A 115 -27.36 -26.78 -44.80
C SER A 115 -27.69 -27.81 -43.73
N ALA A 116 -28.60 -28.74 -43.99
CA ALA A 116 -29.01 -29.77 -43.03
C ALA A 116 -29.54 -31.04 -43.71
N ILE A 117 -29.53 -32.14 -42.96
CA ILE A 117 -30.10 -33.46 -43.29
C ILE A 117 -31.08 -33.92 -42.20
N ALA A 118 -32.02 -34.81 -42.54
CA ALA A 118 -32.84 -35.55 -41.57
C ALA A 118 -33.30 -36.89 -42.15
N PHE A 119 -33.04 -38.01 -41.47
CA PHE A 119 -33.50 -39.34 -41.84
C PHE A 119 -34.96 -39.58 -41.43
N GLY A 120 -35.71 -40.09 -42.39
CA GLY A 120 -37.14 -40.31 -42.39
C GLY A 120 -37.59 -41.67 -41.87
N ALA A 121 -38.70 -42.15 -42.44
CA ALA A 121 -39.18 -43.50 -42.23
C ALA A 121 -38.47 -44.53 -43.14
N TYR A 122 -38.59 -45.80 -42.75
CA TYR A 122 -38.21 -46.93 -43.60
C TYR A 122 -39.21 -47.10 -44.76
N ASP A 123 -38.69 -47.27 -45.98
CA ASP A 123 -39.45 -47.66 -47.16
C ASP A 123 -38.94 -48.97 -47.78
N ALA A 124 -39.84 -49.72 -48.43
CA ALA A 124 -39.57 -51.05 -49.00
C ALA A 124 -38.76 -51.05 -50.31
N GLU A 125 -38.64 -49.92 -51.01
CA GLU A 125 -37.84 -49.75 -52.23
C GLU A 125 -36.62 -48.84 -51.97
N PHE A 126 -36.81 -47.76 -51.22
CA PHE A 126 -35.79 -46.73 -50.97
C PHE A 126 -34.94 -46.90 -49.68
N ASP A 127 -35.16 -48.00 -48.94
CA ASP A 127 -34.55 -48.35 -47.64
C ASP A 127 -34.96 -47.39 -46.51
N VAL A 128 -34.35 -46.21 -46.42
CA VAL A 128 -34.82 -45.12 -45.54
C VAL A 128 -34.85 -43.86 -46.40
N GLN A 129 -35.94 -43.10 -46.35
CA GLN A 129 -36.02 -41.82 -47.06
C GLN A 129 -35.36 -40.72 -46.21
N PHE A 130 -34.76 -39.69 -46.79
CA PHE A 130 -34.17 -38.58 -46.05
C PHE A 130 -34.44 -37.24 -46.74
N VAL A 131 -34.47 -36.16 -45.97
CA VAL A 131 -34.63 -34.79 -46.49
C VAL A 131 -33.35 -34.00 -46.35
N THR A 132 -33.10 -33.12 -47.30
CA THR A 132 -32.10 -32.05 -47.19
C THR A 132 -32.73 -30.66 -47.19
N ALA A 133 -32.13 -29.74 -46.46
CA ALA A 133 -32.43 -28.30 -46.50
C ALA A 133 -31.32 -27.51 -47.21
N GLN A 134 -31.69 -26.43 -47.91
CA GLN A 134 -30.81 -25.74 -48.87
C GLN A 134 -30.65 -24.26 -48.46
N GLU A 135 -29.44 -23.81 -48.14
CA GLU A 135 -29.16 -22.47 -47.58
C GLU A 135 -29.36 -21.31 -48.58
N SER A 136 -29.91 -21.59 -49.76
CA SER A 136 -29.93 -20.78 -50.97
C SER A 136 -31.33 -20.30 -51.41
N ARG A 137 -31.35 -19.42 -52.41
CA ARG A 137 -32.51 -19.15 -53.27
C ARG A 137 -32.18 -19.75 -54.63
N ASN A 138 -33.14 -20.35 -55.31
CA ASN A 138 -32.91 -21.07 -56.58
C ASN A 138 -32.12 -20.21 -57.57
N THR A 139 -30.85 -20.56 -57.78
CA THR A 139 -29.95 -19.97 -58.77
C THR A 139 -29.37 -21.00 -59.73
N PHE A 140 -29.61 -22.30 -59.53
CA PHE A 140 -29.03 -23.38 -60.35
C PHE A 140 -27.48 -23.39 -60.30
N ASN A 141 -26.88 -23.11 -59.15
CA ASN A 141 -25.45 -22.86 -58.94
C ASN A 141 -24.93 -21.69 -59.79
N GLY A 142 -25.62 -20.56 -59.73
CA GLY A 142 -25.31 -19.31 -60.42
C GLY A 142 -25.67 -19.29 -61.91
N GLN A 143 -26.32 -20.33 -62.44
CA GLN A 143 -26.70 -20.42 -63.86
C GLN A 143 -27.99 -19.64 -64.19
N GLY A 144 -28.85 -19.41 -63.20
CA GLY A 144 -30.14 -18.72 -63.30
C GLY A 144 -30.19 -17.38 -62.57
N ASN A 145 -31.34 -16.67 -62.69
CA ASN A 145 -31.61 -15.49 -61.87
C ASN A 145 -32.25 -15.93 -60.54
N PRO A 146 -31.75 -15.46 -59.37
CA PRO A 146 -32.24 -15.89 -58.06
C PRO A 146 -33.76 -15.72 -57.86
N ASN A 147 -34.48 -16.83 -57.74
CA ASN A 147 -35.93 -16.87 -57.53
C ASN A 147 -36.28 -17.61 -56.21
N ASN A 148 -37.56 -17.82 -55.90
CA ASN A 148 -37.99 -18.38 -54.60
C ASN A 148 -38.50 -19.84 -54.70
N PHE A 149 -38.33 -20.51 -55.84
CA PHE A 149 -38.74 -21.89 -56.04
C PHE A 149 -37.71 -22.85 -55.41
N MET A 150 -37.74 -22.92 -54.07
CA MET A 150 -36.91 -23.78 -53.20
C MET A 150 -37.72 -24.19 -51.96
N GLY A 151 -37.34 -25.30 -51.37
CA GLY A 151 -37.80 -25.84 -50.09
C GLY A 151 -37.21 -27.24 -49.92
N PRO A 152 -37.66 -28.04 -48.95
CA PRO A 152 -37.08 -29.35 -48.68
C PRO A 152 -37.20 -30.29 -49.89
N ALA A 153 -36.15 -31.09 -50.12
CA ALA A 153 -36.10 -32.14 -51.13
C ALA A 153 -35.92 -33.50 -50.45
N LEU A 154 -36.70 -34.48 -50.86
CA LEU A 154 -36.76 -35.85 -50.36
C LEU A 154 -35.95 -36.79 -51.26
N TRP A 155 -35.20 -37.70 -50.64
CA TRP A 155 -34.22 -38.57 -51.28
C TRP A 155 -34.30 -40.01 -50.74
N PRO A 156 -33.92 -41.03 -51.54
CA PRO A 156 -33.71 -42.39 -51.06
C PRO A 156 -32.32 -42.53 -50.43
N SER A 157 -32.15 -43.31 -49.36
CA SER A 157 -30.81 -43.66 -48.83
C SER A 157 -30.26 -45.00 -49.36
N SER A 158 -31.07 -45.73 -50.14
CA SER A 158 -30.64 -46.94 -50.83
C SER A 158 -29.56 -46.62 -51.85
N LEU A 159 -28.36 -47.19 -51.65
CA LEU A 159 -27.14 -46.92 -52.42
C LEU A 159 -27.21 -47.32 -53.91
N SER A 160 -28.28 -48.03 -54.33
CA SER A 160 -28.57 -48.33 -55.75
C SER A 160 -29.38 -47.25 -56.46
N HIS A 161 -30.02 -46.32 -55.73
CA HIS A 161 -30.84 -45.24 -56.28
C HIS A 161 -30.16 -43.89 -56.13
N PHE A 162 -29.67 -43.57 -54.92
CA PHE A 162 -29.11 -42.27 -54.59
C PHE A 162 -27.82 -41.93 -55.36
N ALA A 163 -27.87 -40.81 -56.08
CA ALA A 163 -26.85 -40.35 -57.04
C ALA A 163 -26.50 -41.39 -58.13
N VAL A 164 -27.39 -42.35 -58.41
CA VAL A 164 -27.18 -43.45 -59.37
C VAL A 164 -28.23 -43.44 -60.48
N GLU A 165 -29.50 -43.16 -60.17
CA GLU A 165 -30.58 -43.17 -61.16
C GLU A 165 -30.75 -41.81 -61.87
N ASN A 166 -31.14 -41.85 -63.16
CA ASN A 166 -31.42 -40.71 -64.04
C ASN A 166 -30.30 -39.67 -64.29
N GLN A 167 -29.08 -39.96 -63.85
CA GLN A 167 -27.91 -39.07 -63.90
C GLN A 167 -27.46 -38.62 -65.31
N ASP A 168 -27.96 -39.25 -66.38
CA ASP A 168 -27.59 -39.00 -67.79
C ASP A 168 -28.15 -37.68 -68.39
N GLY A 169 -28.81 -36.82 -67.60
CA GLY A 169 -29.45 -35.60 -68.09
C GLY A 169 -30.69 -35.88 -68.95
N GLY A 170 -31.53 -36.80 -68.48
CA GLY A 170 -32.75 -37.26 -69.15
C GLY A 170 -33.94 -36.29 -69.03
N PRO A 171 -35.17 -36.78 -69.24
CA PRO A 171 -36.38 -36.04 -68.88
C PRO A 171 -36.66 -36.09 -67.36
N LEU A 172 -36.11 -37.09 -66.67
CA LEU A 172 -36.17 -37.25 -65.22
C LEU A 172 -35.01 -36.52 -64.55
N LEU A 173 -35.26 -35.99 -63.36
CA LEU A 173 -34.48 -34.96 -62.68
C LEU A 173 -33.58 -35.53 -61.57
N GLY A 174 -32.70 -36.47 -61.92
CA GLY A 174 -31.78 -37.12 -60.98
C GLY A 174 -32.48 -38.16 -60.09
N SER A 175 -31.96 -38.34 -58.87
CA SER A 175 -32.35 -39.38 -57.91
C SER A 175 -33.23 -38.90 -56.75
N HIS A 176 -33.70 -37.65 -56.78
CA HIS A 176 -34.68 -37.15 -55.82
C HIS A 176 -36.05 -37.82 -56.02
N ILE A 177 -36.86 -37.92 -54.97
CA ILE A 177 -38.18 -38.59 -54.98
C ILE A 177 -39.34 -37.66 -54.56
N ASP A 178 -39.04 -36.48 -54.03
CA ASP A 178 -40.00 -35.36 -53.92
C ASP A 178 -39.27 -34.01 -53.69
N MET A 179 -39.91 -32.87 -53.96
CA MET A 179 -39.48 -31.54 -53.54
C MET A 179 -40.66 -30.56 -53.50
N LEU A 180 -40.81 -29.82 -52.40
CA LEU A 180 -41.85 -28.80 -52.21
C LEU A 180 -41.23 -27.40 -52.07
N HIS A 181 -41.88 -26.36 -52.62
CA HIS A 181 -41.21 -25.14 -53.07
C HIS A 181 -41.74 -23.81 -52.48
N GLU A 182 -41.87 -23.70 -51.15
CA GLU A 182 -42.23 -22.42 -50.51
C GLU A 182 -41.20 -21.81 -49.55
N SER A 183 -40.09 -22.49 -49.26
CA SER A 183 -39.14 -22.10 -48.19
C SER A 183 -37.67 -22.08 -48.65
N PRO A 184 -37.25 -21.06 -49.42
CA PRO A 184 -35.83 -20.79 -49.67
C PRO A 184 -35.06 -20.50 -48.38
N TYR A 185 -33.74 -20.52 -48.48
CA TYR A 185 -32.84 -20.20 -47.38
C TYR A 185 -33.05 -21.15 -46.19
N GLY A 186 -33.26 -22.44 -46.47
CA GLY A 186 -33.38 -23.51 -45.47
C GLY A 186 -32.17 -23.57 -44.55
N MET A 187 -32.42 -23.65 -43.23
CA MET A 187 -31.35 -23.61 -42.22
C MET A 187 -31.26 -24.86 -41.34
N GLY A 188 -32.30 -25.69 -41.35
CA GLY A 188 -32.43 -26.86 -40.48
C GLY A 188 -33.71 -27.62 -40.83
N VAL A 189 -33.69 -28.93 -40.61
CA VAL A 189 -34.81 -29.85 -40.82
C VAL A 189 -34.81 -30.90 -39.69
N ALA A 190 -35.98 -31.43 -39.33
CA ALA A 190 -36.12 -32.62 -38.48
C ALA A 190 -37.25 -33.51 -39.01
N HIS A 191 -37.08 -34.83 -38.92
CA HIS A 191 -38.13 -35.79 -39.28
C HIS A 191 -39.23 -35.85 -38.21
N ASP A 192 -40.47 -35.62 -38.64
CA ASP A 192 -41.68 -35.78 -37.84
C ASP A 192 -42.15 -37.24 -37.87
N SER A 193 -42.84 -37.63 -38.94
CA SER A 193 -43.42 -38.96 -39.10
C SER A 193 -43.67 -39.31 -40.57
N GLY A 194 -43.20 -40.48 -41.03
CA GLY A 194 -43.38 -40.92 -42.41
C GLY A 194 -42.66 -39.98 -43.39
N ASN A 195 -43.45 -39.37 -44.28
CA ASN A 195 -43.00 -38.36 -45.24
C ASN A 195 -43.18 -36.92 -44.73
N ALA A 196 -43.32 -36.71 -43.41
CA ALA A 196 -43.49 -35.39 -42.81
C ALA A 196 -42.23 -34.91 -42.05
N TYR A 197 -41.92 -33.62 -42.18
CA TYR A 197 -40.71 -32.98 -41.69
C TYR A 197 -40.97 -31.54 -41.23
N TRP A 198 -40.31 -31.15 -40.15
CA TRP A 198 -40.20 -29.77 -39.70
C TRP A 198 -39.04 -29.09 -40.41
N TYR A 199 -39.21 -27.84 -40.83
CA TYR A 199 -38.25 -27.12 -41.67
C TYR A 199 -38.18 -25.64 -41.30
N TYR A 200 -36.98 -25.07 -41.18
CA TYR A 200 -36.81 -23.63 -40.97
C TYR A 200 -36.57 -22.88 -42.30
N ASP A 201 -37.58 -22.11 -42.68
CA ASP A 201 -37.58 -21.12 -43.76
C ASP A 201 -36.83 -19.82 -43.39
N GLY A 202 -35.55 -19.75 -43.74
CA GLY A 202 -34.74 -18.55 -43.54
C GLY A 202 -35.02 -17.38 -44.50
N TYR A 203 -35.99 -17.49 -45.42
CA TYR A 203 -36.41 -16.37 -46.28
C TYR A 203 -37.56 -15.57 -45.66
N TYR A 204 -38.58 -16.24 -45.13
CA TYR A 204 -39.70 -15.61 -44.45
C TYR A 204 -39.52 -15.50 -42.93
N GLY A 205 -38.69 -16.35 -42.31
CA GLY A 205 -38.48 -16.37 -40.86
C GLY A 205 -39.44 -17.29 -40.09
N ASP A 206 -40.10 -18.21 -40.79
CA ASP A 206 -41.15 -19.09 -40.28
C ASP A 206 -40.60 -20.50 -39.95
N LEU A 207 -41.15 -21.13 -38.90
CA LEU A 207 -41.19 -22.59 -38.84
C LEU A 207 -42.27 -23.13 -39.79
N VAL A 208 -41.96 -24.17 -40.55
CA VAL A 208 -42.88 -24.78 -41.53
C VAL A 208 -42.89 -26.30 -41.35
N TYR A 209 -44.09 -26.88 -41.33
CA TYR A 209 -44.30 -28.33 -41.45
C TYR A 209 -44.58 -28.66 -42.91
N TYR A 210 -43.78 -29.56 -43.47
CA TYR A 210 -43.96 -30.14 -44.80
C TYR A 210 -44.35 -31.62 -44.65
N ASP A 211 -45.29 -32.07 -45.46
CA ASP A 211 -45.70 -33.48 -45.57
C ASP A 211 -45.88 -33.77 -47.06
N PHE A 212 -44.96 -34.57 -47.60
CA PHE A 212 -44.90 -34.89 -49.04
C PHE A 212 -46.01 -35.86 -49.48
N GLN A 213 -46.78 -36.44 -48.55
CA GLN A 213 -47.80 -37.46 -48.82
C GLN A 213 -47.23 -38.69 -49.55
N VAL A 214 -47.38 -38.78 -50.88
CA VAL A 214 -46.97 -39.94 -51.68
C VAL A 214 -45.83 -39.52 -52.60
N ASP A 215 -44.61 -39.91 -52.22
CA ASP A 215 -43.41 -39.70 -53.02
C ASP A 215 -43.49 -40.36 -54.40
N HIS A 216 -42.76 -39.80 -55.36
CA HIS A 216 -42.74 -40.25 -56.75
C HIS A 216 -41.47 -41.04 -57.08
N ASP A 217 -41.51 -41.82 -58.18
CA ASP A 217 -40.34 -42.55 -58.68
C ASP A 217 -39.20 -41.57 -59.02
N THR A 218 -37.96 -42.06 -59.07
CA THR A 218 -36.77 -41.20 -59.05
C THR A 218 -36.80 -40.18 -60.20
N GLY A 219 -36.75 -38.89 -59.85
CA GLY A 219 -36.68 -37.79 -60.78
C GLY A 219 -37.96 -37.42 -61.53
N GLU A 220 -39.16 -37.84 -61.12
CA GLU A 220 -40.43 -37.28 -61.66
C GLU A 220 -40.68 -35.83 -61.17
N ASP A 221 -41.88 -35.27 -61.41
CA ASP A 221 -42.20 -33.85 -61.16
C ASP A 221 -43.63 -33.53 -60.67
N ASP A 222 -44.39 -34.51 -60.15
CA ASP A 222 -45.77 -34.31 -59.64
C ASP A 222 -45.86 -34.53 -58.11
N HIS A 223 -45.67 -33.45 -57.37
CA HIS A 223 -45.80 -33.30 -55.91
C HIS A 223 -47.11 -32.60 -55.52
N SER A 224 -48.13 -32.65 -56.38
CA SER A 224 -49.31 -31.77 -56.28
C SER A 224 -50.32 -32.14 -55.19
N ASP A 225 -50.12 -33.23 -54.47
CA ASP A 225 -50.84 -33.61 -53.24
C ASP A 225 -50.12 -33.22 -51.94
N GLY A 226 -48.95 -32.57 -52.00
CA GLY A 226 -48.20 -32.09 -50.84
C GLY A 226 -49.01 -31.19 -49.88
N ILE A 227 -48.63 -31.25 -48.60
CA ILE A 227 -49.22 -30.51 -47.48
C ILE A 227 -48.16 -29.59 -46.88
N VAL A 228 -48.46 -28.29 -46.79
CA VAL A 228 -47.54 -27.30 -46.20
C VAL A 228 -48.29 -26.41 -45.19
N ARG A 229 -47.75 -26.34 -43.96
CA ARG A 229 -48.35 -25.62 -42.83
C ARG A 229 -47.35 -24.64 -42.20
N ARG A 230 -47.67 -23.34 -42.19
CA ARG A 230 -46.77 -22.28 -41.71
C ARG A 230 -47.10 -21.77 -40.31
N TYR A 231 -46.13 -21.84 -39.41
CA TYR A 231 -46.24 -21.43 -38.01
C TYR A 231 -45.64 -20.03 -37.80
N SER A 232 -46.08 -19.05 -38.59
CA SER A 232 -45.48 -17.70 -38.68
C SER A 232 -45.56 -16.83 -37.41
N GLU A 233 -46.06 -17.36 -36.30
CA GLU A 233 -45.94 -16.74 -34.97
C GLU A 233 -44.64 -17.12 -34.24
N ILE A 234 -44.00 -18.22 -34.65
CA ILE A 234 -42.66 -18.65 -34.23
C ILE A 234 -41.64 -18.00 -35.18
N THR A 235 -41.24 -16.77 -34.85
CA THR A 235 -40.28 -16.02 -35.67
C THR A 235 -38.84 -16.44 -35.37
N LEU A 236 -38.24 -17.19 -36.31
CA LEU A 236 -36.87 -17.70 -36.25
C LEU A 236 -35.89 -16.76 -36.97
N SER A 237 -34.63 -16.68 -36.51
CA SER A 237 -33.61 -15.80 -37.08
C SER A 237 -32.43 -16.54 -37.72
N ARG A 238 -32.04 -16.11 -38.93
CA ARG A 238 -30.98 -16.74 -39.73
C ARG A 238 -29.65 -16.02 -39.54
N SER A 239 -28.65 -16.71 -38.99
CA SER A 239 -27.24 -16.36 -39.22
C SER A 239 -26.79 -16.93 -40.57
N SER A 240 -26.74 -16.09 -41.62
CA SER A 240 -26.29 -16.56 -42.94
C SER A 240 -24.89 -17.17 -42.86
N GLY A 241 -24.72 -18.37 -43.41
CA GLY A 241 -23.48 -19.14 -43.29
C GLY A 241 -23.37 -20.01 -42.04
N THR A 242 -24.37 -20.04 -41.15
CA THR A 242 -24.44 -20.90 -39.96
C THR A 242 -25.79 -21.61 -39.97
N PRO A 243 -25.88 -22.96 -39.89
CA PRO A 243 -27.18 -23.64 -39.79
C PRO A 243 -27.91 -23.29 -38.48
N SER A 244 -29.20 -23.59 -38.45
CA SER A 244 -30.09 -23.47 -37.29
C SER A 244 -30.82 -24.80 -37.15
N HIS A 245 -30.10 -25.82 -36.70
CA HIS A 245 -30.60 -27.20 -36.65
C HIS A 245 -31.73 -27.38 -35.65
N MET A 246 -32.44 -28.48 -35.80
CA MET A 246 -33.59 -28.83 -34.97
C MET A 246 -33.65 -30.35 -34.77
N VAL A 247 -34.18 -30.78 -33.63
CA VAL A 247 -34.39 -32.20 -33.29
C VAL A 247 -35.76 -32.36 -32.63
N LEU A 248 -36.49 -33.40 -32.99
CA LEU A 248 -37.81 -33.70 -32.43
C LEU A 248 -37.68 -34.85 -31.41
N ASP A 249 -38.02 -34.56 -30.16
CA ASP A 249 -38.34 -35.61 -29.20
C ASP A 249 -39.69 -36.24 -29.59
N LYS A 250 -39.62 -37.49 -30.07
CA LYS A 250 -40.76 -38.27 -30.57
C LYS A 250 -41.58 -38.94 -29.46
N ASP A 251 -41.10 -38.97 -28.22
CA ASP A 251 -41.82 -39.49 -27.06
C ASP A 251 -42.59 -38.37 -26.32
N SER A 252 -42.09 -37.13 -26.33
CA SER A 252 -42.81 -35.97 -25.75
C SER A 252 -43.55 -35.07 -26.75
N GLY A 253 -43.24 -35.14 -28.04
CA GLY A 253 -43.82 -34.27 -29.07
C GLY A 253 -43.26 -32.83 -29.02
N ILE A 254 -42.00 -32.66 -28.58
CA ILE A 254 -41.35 -31.36 -28.49
C ILE A 254 -40.22 -31.24 -29.52
N LEU A 255 -40.36 -30.28 -30.43
CA LEU A 255 -39.31 -29.87 -31.37
C LEU A 255 -38.41 -28.83 -30.73
N TYR A 256 -37.12 -29.14 -30.61
CA TYR A 256 -36.07 -28.21 -30.18
C TYR A 256 -35.40 -27.54 -31.37
N ILE A 257 -35.09 -26.24 -31.28
CA ILE A 257 -34.50 -25.47 -32.41
C ILE A 257 -33.35 -24.58 -31.91
N ALA A 258 -32.19 -24.70 -32.57
CA ALA A 258 -31.04 -23.83 -32.41
C ALA A 258 -31.20 -22.55 -33.27
N ASP A 259 -31.65 -21.44 -32.68
CA ASP A 259 -31.83 -20.16 -33.38
C ASP A 259 -30.49 -19.41 -33.50
N SER A 260 -29.73 -19.73 -34.54
CA SER A 260 -28.40 -19.16 -34.84
C SER A 260 -28.39 -17.63 -34.98
N GLY A 261 -29.47 -17.03 -35.46
CA GLY A 261 -29.56 -15.59 -35.68
C GLY A 261 -29.97 -14.78 -34.44
N SER A 262 -30.69 -15.38 -33.48
CA SER A 262 -31.12 -14.71 -32.25
C SER A 262 -30.43 -15.18 -30.97
N GLY A 263 -29.60 -16.23 -31.04
CA GLY A 263 -28.76 -16.70 -29.93
C GLY A 263 -29.55 -17.48 -28.88
N LYS A 264 -30.55 -18.27 -29.31
CA LYS A 264 -31.50 -18.96 -28.45
C LYS A 264 -31.64 -20.45 -28.77
N LEU A 265 -32.08 -21.19 -27.78
CA LEU A 265 -32.67 -22.51 -27.91
C LEU A 265 -34.18 -22.35 -27.72
N LEU A 266 -34.98 -22.85 -28.65
CA LEU A 266 -36.44 -22.82 -28.58
C LEU A 266 -37.00 -24.23 -28.40
N TRP A 267 -38.22 -24.32 -27.87
CA TRP A 267 -39.03 -25.53 -27.85
C TRP A 267 -40.40 -25.24 -28.45
N VAL A 268 -41.00 -26.21 -29.15
CA VAL A 268 -42.31 -26.12 -29.79
C VAL A 268 -43.08 -27.44 -29.57
N ASP A 269 -44.31 -27.35 -29.09
CA ASP A 269 -45.25 -28.47 -28.97
C ASP A 269 -45.83 -28.80 -30.35
N THR A 270 -45.43 -29.94 -30.93
CA THR A 270 -45.85 -30.33 -32.28
C THR A 270 -47.24 -30.95 -32.31
N ASP A 271 -47.69 -31.50 -31.17
CA ASP A 271 -48.96 -32.22 -31.02
C ASP A 271 -50.11 -31.33 -30.46
N ASP A 272 -49.86 -30.05 -30.18
CA ASP A 272 -50.81 -29.13 -29.53
C ASP A 272 -52.22 -29.14 -30.18
N PRO A 273 -53.23 -29.72 -29.50
CA PRO A 273 -54.58 -29.87 -30.03
C PRO A 273 -55.41 -28.59 -29.94
N THR A 274 -54.84 -27.48 -29.47
CA THR A 274 -55.50 -26.18 -29.32
C THR A 274 -55.23 -25.20 -30.47
N THR A 275 -54.32 -25.59 -31.38
CA THR A 275 -53.94 -24.83 -32.57
C THR A 275 -55.12 -24.48 -33.50
N THR A 276 -55.00 -23.33 -34.19
CA THR A 276 -55.97 -22.82 -35.17
C THR A 276 -55.36 -22.80 -36.57
N SER A 277 -55.80 -23.73 -37.43
CA SER A 277 -55.45 -23.74 -38.85
C SER A 277 -56.31 -22.78 -39.68
N THR A 278 -55.66 -21.95 -40.49
CA THR A 278 -56.26 -21.03 -41.45
C THR A 278 -55.81 -21.38 -42.87
N ASN A 279 -56.73 -21.73 -43.76
CA ASN A 279 -56.40 -21.97 -45.17
C ASN A 279 -55.91 -20.67 -45.84
N ILE A 280 -54.69 -20.69 -46.36
CA ILE A 280 -54.06 -19.57 -47.07
C ILE A 280 -53.76 -19.93 -48.54
N TYR A 281 -54.47 -20.90 -49.11
CA TYR A 281 -54.21 -21.48 -50.44
C TYR A 281 -54.24 -20.48 -51.60
N ASN A 282 -54.77 -19.27 -51.42
CA ASN A 282 -54.76 -18.20 -52.43
C ASN A 282 -53.70 -17.11 -52.14
N SER A 283 -52.75 -17.39 -51.25
CA SER A 283 -51.59 -16.54 -50.96
C SER A 283 -50.67 -16.42 -52.17
N ASN A 284 -49.95 -15.29 -52.26
CA ASN A 284 -48.86 -15.10 -53.21
C ASN A 284 -47.51 -15.63 -52.70
N THR A 285 -47.48 -16.30 -51.54
CA THR A 285 -46.31 -17.06 -51.05
C THR A 285 -46.31 -18.50 -51.51
N ARG A 286 -47.45 -19.04 -51.95
CA ARG A 286 -47.55 -20.38 -52.56
C ARG A 286 -47.11 -20.31 -54.03
N MET A 287 -46.28 -21.25 -54.49
CA MET A 287 -45.60 -21.19 -55.78
C MET A 287 -46.12 -22.27 -56.75
N GLU A 288 -46.60 -23.40 -56.22
CA GLU A 288 -47.03 -24.57 -57.00
C GLU A 288 -48.50 -25.00 -56.68
N PRO A 289 -49.04 -26.09 -57.26
CA PRO A 289 -50.28 -26.72 -56.81
C PRO A 289 -50.02 -27.63 -55.59
N LEU A 290 -50.92 -27.65 -54.60
CA LEU A 290 -50.80 -28.44 -53.37
C LEU A 290 -52.17 -28.98 -52.93
N GLN A 291 -52.20 -29.99 -52.07
CA GLN A 291 -53.43 -30.44 -51.39
C GLN A 291 -53.82 -29.48 -50.25
N GLU A 292 -52.85 -29.09 -49.42
CA GLU A 292 -53.04 -28.14 -48.31
C GLU A 292 -51.97 -27.05 -48.34
N TYR A 293 -52.41 -25.80 -48.20
CA TYR A 293 -51.53 -24.68 -47.87
C TYR A 293 -52.20 -23.85 -46.77
N SER A 294 -51.72 -23.98 -45.55
CA SER A 294 -52.33 -23.40 -44.35
C SER A 294 -51.33 -22.64 -43.47
N SER A 295 -51.86 -21.79 -42.60
CA SER A 295 -51.11 -21.11 -41.54
C SER A 295 -51.70 -21.53 -40.20
N ILE A 296 -50.83 -21.92 -39.28
CA ILE A 296 -51.17 -22.42 -37.95
C ILE A 296 -50.81 -21.33 -36.93
N THR A 297 -51.68 -21.15 -35.93
CA THR A 297 -51.54 -20.13 -34.88
C THR A 297 -52.14 -20.62 -33.57
N GLY A 298 -51.66 -20.08 -32.45
CA GLY A 298 -52.01 -20.55 -31.11
C GLY A 298 -51.36 -21.88 -30.73
N VAL A 299 -50.13 -22.16 -31.19
CA VAL A 299 -49.33 -23.29 -30.74
C VAL A 299 -48.59 -22.95 -29.43
N SER A 300 -48.41 -23.94 -28.56
CA SER A 300 -47.56 -23.87 -27.37
C SER A 300 -46.07 -23.91 -27.77
N TRP A 301 -45.33 -22.85 -27.44
CA TRP A 301 -43.88 -22.77 -27.69
C TRP A 301 -43.19 -21.83 -26.69
N GLY A 302 -41.86 -21.93 -26.58
CA GLY A 302 -41.09 -21.13 -25.64
C GLY A 302 -39.60 -21.00 -25.98
N ILE A 303 -38.90 -20.26 -25.12
CA ILE A 303 -37.44 -20.14 -25.12
C ILE A 303 -36.91 -21.07 -24.02
N LEU A 304 -36.12 -22.06 -24.41
CA LEU A 304 -35.51 -23.04 -23.52
C LEU A 304 -34.21 -22.49 -22.89
N ALA A 305 -33.37 -21.85 -23.71
CA ALA A 305 -32.13 -21.18 -23.29
C ALA A 305 -31.84 -19.95 -24.18
N SER A 306 -30.98 -19.04 -23.73
CA SER A 306 -30.61 -17.83 -24.50
C SER A 306 -29.25 -17.26 -24.12
N GLY A 307 -28.69 -16.40 -24.97
CA GLY A 307 -27.37 -15.81 -24.79
C GLY A 307 -26.21 -16.61 -25.39
N MET A 308 -26.52 -17.55 -26.28
CA MET A 308 -25.53 -18.38 -26.98
C MET A 308 -24.96 -17.67 -28.22
N HIS A 309 -23.67 -17.88 -28.50
CA HIS A 309 -23.03 -17.30 -29.68
C HIS A 309 -23.34 -18.15 -30.93
N ARG A 310 -24.43 -17.83 -31.62
CA ARG A 310 -24.89 -18.54 -32.84
C ARG A 310 -25.00 -20.06 -32.60
N PRO A 311 -25.98 -20.51 -31.80
CA PRO A 311 -26.23 -21.95 -31.66
C PRO A 311 -26.52 -22.53 -33.05
N SER A 312 -25.91 -23.66 -33.37
CA SER A 312 -25.84 -24.21 -34.73
C SER A 312 -26.44 -25.61 -34.82
N GLY A 313 -25.69 -26.60 -34.36
CA GLY A 313 -26.09 -28.00 -34.29
C GLY A 313 -26.76 -28.33 -32.98
N ILE A 314 -27.59 -29.36 -33.01
CA ILE A 314 -28.38 -29.84 -31.88
C ILE A 314 -28.55 -31.35 -31.98
N ALA A 315 -28.36 -32.07 -30.88
CA ALA A 315 -28.57 -33.51 -30.78
C ALA A 315 -29.22 -33.83 -29.42
N LEU A 316 -29.95 -34.94 -29.34
CA LEU A 316 -30.69 -35.35 -28.15
C LEU A 316 -30.42 -36.84 -27.88
N GLU A 317 -29.96 -37.16 -26.66
CA GLU A 317 -29.80 -38.53 -26.17
C GLU A 317 -30.43 -38.62 -24.77
N ASP A 318 -31.38 -39.54 -24.58
CA ASP A 318 -32.28 -39.62 -23.41
C ASP A 318 -32.86 -38.23 -23.02
N GLU A 319 -32.70 -37.80 -21.76
CA GLU A 319 -33.15 -36.48 -21.27
C GLU A 319 -32.07 -35.36 -21.50
N THR A 320 -30.99 -35.62 -22.25
CA THR A 320 -29.85 -34.69 -22.44
C THR A 320 -29.80 -34.08 -23.84
N LEU A 321 -29.99 -32.76 -23.92
CA LEU A 321 -29.97 -31.98 -25.15
C LEU A 321 -28.61 -31.27 -25.35
N PHE A 322 -27.87 -31.68 -26.38
CA PHE A 322 -26.59 -31.10 -26.78
C PHE A 322 -26.78 -29.95 -27.78
N VAL A 323 -26.08 -28.83 -27.59
CA VAL A 323 -26.13 -27.67 -28.49
C VAL A 323 -24.72 -27.14 -28.76
N SER A 324 -24.34 -27.03 -30.05
CA SER A 324 -23.07 -26.43 -30.47
C SER A 324 -23.21 -24.93 -30.71
N THR A 325 -22.14 -24.15 -30.53
CA THR A 325 -22.13 -22.71 -30.82
C THR A 325 -21.03 -22.31 -31.80
N ASN A 326 -21.45 -21.80 -32.97
CA ASN A 326 -20.58 -21.48 -34.09
C ASN A 326 -19.80 -20.16 -33.87
N GLY A 327 -18.47 -20.23 -33.81
CA GLY A 327 -17.58 -19.07 -33.68
C GLY A 327 -16.83 -18.96 -32.34
N ASN A 328 -17.14 -19.82 -31.36
CA ASN A 328 -16.43 -19.92 -30.08
C ASN A 328 -16.09 -21.36 -29.66
N GLY A 329 -16.47 -22.37 -30.46
CA GLY A 329 -16.03 -23.76 -30.26
C GLY A 329 -16.65 -24.52 -29.10
N GLN A 330 -17.73 -24.00 -28.50
CA GLN A 330 -18.38 -24.64 -27.37
C GLN A 330 -19.46 -25.64 -27.78
N ILE A 331 -19.57 -26.70 -26.99
CA ILE A 331 -20.71 -27.60 -26.94
C ILE A 331 -21.28 -27.57 -25.52
N ARG A 332 -22.61 -27.54 -25.41
CA ARG A 332 -23.33 -27.40 -24.14
C ARG A 332 -24.32 -28.53 -23.97
N ALA A 333 -24.27 -29.22 -22.85
CA ALA A 333 -25.23 -30.25 -22.49
C ALA A 333 -26.27 -29.68 -21.52
N TYR A 334 -27.54 -29.92 -21.84
CA TYR A 334 -28.69 -29.45 -21.08
C TYR A 334 -29.55 -30.63 -20.62
N ASP A 335 -29.75 -30.74 -19.31
CA ASP A 335 -30.75 -31.62 -18.69
C ASP A 335 -32.15 -31.04 -18.92
N LEU A 336 -33.00 -31.77 -19.63
CA LEU A 336 -34.43 -31.47 -19.80
C LEU A 336 -35.25 -32.00 -18.61
N GLY A 337 -34.75 -33.05 -17.96
CA GLY A 337 -35.40 -33.81 -16.92
C GLY A 337 -36.81 -34.25 -17.30
N ASN A 338 -37.63 -34.43 -16.27
CA ASN A 338 -39.04 -34.84 -16.42
C ASN A 338 -39.97 -33.74 -16.99
N THR A 339 -39.44 -32.64 -17.56
CA THR A 339 -40.25 -31.51 -18.07
C THR A 339 -39.65 -30.91 -19.35
N PRO A 340 -40.01 -31.40 -20.55
CA PRO A 340 -39.34 -31.10 -21.84
C PRO A 340 -39.51 -29.65 -22.36
N THR A 341 -40.00 -28.74 -21.53
CA THR A 341 -40.17 -27.29 -21.80
C THR A 341 -39.26 -26.41 -20.93
N THR A 342 -38.40 -27.02 -20.12
CA THR A 342 -37.39 -26.38 -19.26
C THR A 342 -36.05 -27.09 -19.40
N ALA A 343 -34.93 -26.38 -19.23
CA ALA A 343 -33.60 -26.96 -19.32
C ALA A 343 -32.67 -26.41 -18.23
N THR A 344 -31.82 -27.29 -17.69
CA THR A 344 -30.73 -26.97 -16.77
C THR A 344 -29.41 -27.20 -17.50
N LEU A 345 -28.51 -26.20 -17.53
CA LEU A 345 -27.17 -26.41 -18.08
C LEU A 345 -26.38 -27.34 -17.14
N LEU A 346 -25.94 -28.49 -17.64
CA LEU A 346 -25.10 -29.44 -16.90
C LEU A 346 -23.63 -29.02 -17.00
N GLN A 347 -23.09 -29.07 -18.22
CA GLN A 347 -21.68 -28.92 -18.54
C GLN A 347 -21.53 -28.12 -19.84
N THR A 348 -20.42 -27.41 -19.97
CA THR A 348 -19.99 -26.75 -21.22
C THR A 348 -18.55 -27.13 -21.46
N VAL A 349 -18.26 -27.64 -22.65
CA VAL A 349 -16.91 -27.99 -23.09
C VAL A 349 -16.47 -27.04 -24.20
N ASP A 350 -15.20 -26.66 -24.19
CA ASP A 350 -14.54 -25.96 -25.29
C ASP A 350 -13.80 -27.00 -26.17
N THR A 351 -13.90 -26.86 -27.49
CA THR A 351 -13.21 -27.73 -28.47
C THR A 351 -12.18 -26.95 -29.28
N GLY A 352 -11.28 -27.65 -29.97
CA GLY A 352 -10.34 -27.11 -30.94
C GLY A 352 -10.98 -26.61 -32.25
N ALA A 353 -12.30 -26.79 -32.42
CA ALA A 353 -13.04 -26.35 -33.59
C ALA A 353 -13.59 -24.93 -33.44
N SER A 354 -13.45 -24.09 -34.46
CA SER A 354 -13.97 -22.71 -34.42
C SER A 354 -15.34 -22.55 -35.06
N SER A 355 -15.74 -23.50 -35.92
CA SER A 355 -16.96 -23.41 -36.72
C SER A 355 -17.71 -24.75 -36.71
N ILE A 356 -18.07 -25.18 -35.50
CA ILE A 356 -18.98 -26.32 -35.31
C ILE A 356 -20.29 -26.04 -36.04
N MET A 357 -20.79 -27.02 -36.78
CA MET A 357 -22.08 -26.98 -37.47
C MET A 357 -23.00 -28.00 -36.79
N GLY A 358 -23.49 -29.01 -37.51
CA GLY A 358 -24.31 -30.11 -36.97
C GLY A 358 -23.64 -30.90 -35.84
N LEU A 359 -24.49 -31.56 -35.05
CA LEU A 359 -24.18 -32.49 -33.96
C LEU A 359 -24.99 -33.76 -34.18
N GLU A 360 -24.47 -34.90 -33.74
CA GLU A 360 -25.19 -36.18 -33.69
C GLU A 360 -24.63 -37.05 -32.56
N VAL A 361 -25.46 -37.88 -31.92
CA VAL A 361 -24.97 -38.92 -31.00
C VAL A 361 -24.97 -40.27 -31.73
N GLY A 362 -23.79 -40.90 -31.79
CA GLY A 362 -23.60 -42.12 -32.57
C GLY A 362 -24.07 -43.39 -31.85
N PRO A 363 -24.15 -44.52 -32.58
CA PRO A 363 -24.56 -45.82 -32.02
C PRO A 363 -23.55 -46.40 -31.01
N ASP A 364 -22.38 -45.79 -30.87
CA ASP A 364 -21.39 -46.04 -29.81
C ASP A 364 -21.57 -45.15 -28.57
N GLY A 365 -22.65 -44.36 -28.51
CA GLY A 365 -23.02 -43.46 -27.42
C GLY A 365 -22.25 -42.14 -27.39
N LYS A 366 -21.33 -41.92 -28.35
CA LYS A 366 -20.41 -40.78 -28.39
C LYS A 366 -20.98 -39.61 -29.19
N LEU A 367 -20.57 -38.40 -28.86
CA LEU A 367 -20.97 -37.19 -29.60
C LEU A 367 -20.04 -36.96 -30.80
N TYR A 368 -20.64 -36.74 -31.96
CA TYR A 368 -19.98 -36.40 -33.22
C TYR A 368 -20.36 -34.98 -33.65
N TYR A 369 -19.45 -34.27 -34.30
CA TYR A 369 -19.71 -32.94 -34.85
C TYR A 369 -18.91 -32.63 -36.12
N VAL A 370 -19.42 -31.67 -36.89
CA VAL A 370 -18.76 -31.14 -38.09
C VAL A 370 -18.05 -29.81 -37.78
N ASP A 371 -16.76 -29.69 -38.10
CA ASP A 371 -16.11 -28.38 -38.27
C ASP A 371 -16.13 -27.98 -39.77
N GLY A 372 -17.08 -27.12 -40.11
CA GLY A 372 -17.28 -26.61 -41.48
C GLY A 372 -16.23 -25.58 -41.93
N SER A 373 -15.28 -25.20 -41.07
CA SER A 373 -14.12 -24.34 -41.40
C SER A 373 -12.84 -25.11 -41.64
N GLN A 374 -12.69 -26.29 -41.03
CA GLN A 374 -11.55 -27.20 -41.22
C GLN A 374 -11.83 -28.33 -42.21
N ASN A 375 -13.08 -28.49 -42.66
CA ASN A 375 -13.58 -29.65 -43.42
C ASN A 375 -13.31 -30.97 -42.68
N LYS A 376 -13.82 -31.10 -41.45
CA LYS A 376 -13.65 -32.29 -40.61
C LYS A 376 -14.97 -32.77 -40.02
N VAL A 377 -15.05 -34.08 -39.79
CA VAL A 377 -15.92 -34.70 -38.78
C VAL A 377 -15.03 -35.12 -37.60
N ILE A 378 -15.45 -34.79 -36.39
CA ILE A 378 -14.74 -35.11 -35.14
C ILE A 378 -15.70 -35.84 -34.20
N ARG A 379 -15.19 -36.84 -33.49
CA ARG A 379 -15.88 -37.56 -32.40
C ARG A 379 -15.20 -37.22 -31.08
N LEU A 380 -15.98 -37.05 -30.02
CA LEU A 380 -15.46 -36.96 -28.66
C LEU A 380 -15.30 -38.37 -28.07
N ASP A 381 -14.09 -38.69 -27.63
CA ASP A 381 -13.78 -39.92 -26.90
C ASP A 381 -13.49 -39.54 -25.43
N PRO A 382 -14.47 -39.71 -24.50
CA PRO A 382 -14.23 -39.50 -23.08
C PRO A 382 -13.05 -40.31 -22.57
N LEU A 383 -12.24 -39.69 -21.72
CA LEU A 383 -11.20 -40.35 -20.94
C LEU A 383 -11.85 -41.29 -19.90
N PRO A 384 -11.19 -42.40 -19.56
CA PRO A 384 -11.62 -43.24 -18.45
C PRO A 384 -11.35 -42.55 -17.10
N ASP A 385 -12.25 -42.86 -16.18
CA ASP A 385 -12.28 -42.56 -14.75
C ASP A 385 -12.78 -43.88 -14.16
N SER A 386 -11.93 -44.58 -13.40
CA SER A 386 -12.13 -46.00 -13.07
C SER A 386 -12.83 -46.24 -11.73
N ASP A 387 -12.91 -45.23 -10.86
CA ASP A 387 -13.56 -45.30 -9.54
C ASP A 387 -14.62 -44.19 -9.28
N ASP A 388 -14.92 -43.37 -10.29
CA ASP A 388 -15.92 -42.28 -10.32
C ASP A 388 -15.56 -41.04 -9.46
N ASP A 389 -14.28 -40.78 -9.16
CA ASP A 389 -13.87 -39.66 -8.30
C ASP A 389 -13.90 -38.27 -8.98
N GLY A 390 -13.73 -38.20 -10.30
CA GLY A 390 -13.70 -36.96 -11.08
C GLY A 390 -12.35 -36.55 -11.70
N ILE A 391 -11.27 -37.29 -11.45
CA ILE A 391 -10.00 -37.24 -12.17
C ILE A 391 -10.01 -38.34 -13.26
N ALA A 392 -9.05 -38.35 -14.19
CA ALA A 392 -8.94 -39.37 -15.24
C ALA A 392 -7.76 -40.31 -14.95
N ASP A 393 -7.86 -41.61 -15.29
CA ASP A 393 -6.83 -42.65 -15.07
C ASP A 393 -5.38 -42.29 -15.53
N VAL A 394 -5.24 -41.24 -16.34
CA VAL A 394 -3.98 -40.77 -16.96
C VAL A 394 -3.35 -39.56 -16.25
N ASP A 395 -4.13 -38.84 -15.45
CA ASP A 395 -3.73 -37.67 -14.64
C ASP A 395 -3.89 -37.94 -13.13
N ASP A 396 -4.41 -39.13 -12.78
CA ASP A 396 -4.70 -39.61 -11.42
C ASP A 396 -3.50 -40.39 -10.83
N ASN A 397 -3.18 -40.12 -9.57
CA ASN A 397 -2.13 -40.80 -8.81
C ASN A 397 -2.59 -42.06 -8.05
N CYS A 398 -3.90 -42.30 -7.87
CA CYS A 398 -4.47 -43.54 -7.32
C CYS A 398 -5.64 -44.14 -8.16
N PRO A 399 -5.43 -44.58 -9.43
CA PRO A 399 -6.51 -44.94 -10.39
C PRO A 399 -7.44 -46.15 -10.10
N ASP A 400 -7.45 -46.66 -8.86
CA ASP A 400 -8.36 -47.70 -8.36
C ASP A 400 -8.95 -47.31 -6.97
N ILE A 401 -8.60 -46.14 -6.40
CA ILE A 401 -8.92 -45.68 -5.02
C ILE A 401 -9.20 -44.16 -4.96
N SER A 402 -10.40 -43.76 -5.39
CA SER A 402 -11.01 -42.41 -5.35
C SER A 402 -10.45 -41.45 -4.29
N ASN A 403 -9.62 -40.50 -4.71
CA ASN A 403 -8.84 -39.60 -3.85
C ASN A 403 -8.79 -38.14 -4.35
N ASN A 404 -9.93 -37.56 -4.75
CA ASN A 404 -10.13 -36.25 -5.41
C ASN A 404 -9.28 -35.03 -4.98
N GLY A 405 -8.66 -35.06 -3.79
CA GLY A 405 -7.63 -34.10 -3.40
C GLY A 405 -6.35 -34.20 -4.24
N GLN A 406 -6.03 -35.40 -4.75
CA GLN A 406 -4.77 -35.79 -5.39
C GLN A 406 -3.57 -35.44 -4.51
N ASP A 407 -3.75 -35.66 -3.21
CA ASP A 407 -2.70 -35.53 -2.21
C ASP A 407 -1.63 -36.62 -2.46
N ASN A 408 -0.38 -36.19 -2.34
CA ASN A 408 0.86 -36.94 -2.53
C ASN A 408 1.93 -36.14 -1.77
N HIS A 409 2.42 -36.71 -0.68
CA HIS A 409 3.32 -36.04 0.26
C HIS A 409 4.80 -36.04 -0.17
N ASP A 410 5.34 -37.18 -0.60
CA ASP A 410 6.76 -37.35 -1.00
C ASP A 410 7.11 -36.86 -2.43
N SER A 411 6.10 -36.71 -3.29
CA SER A 411 6.17 -36.43 -4.74
C SER A 411 6.65 -37.58 -5.66
N ASP A 412 6.29 -38.84 -5.35
CA ASP A 412 6.51 -40.05 -6.17
C ASP A 412 5.56 -40.15 -7.40
N SER A 413 4.72 -41.18 -7.46
CA SER A 413 4.01 -41.77 -8.60
C SER A 413 2.71 -42.46 -8.17
N PHE A 414 2.54 -42.72 -6.87
CA PHE A 414 1.28 -43.02 -6.19
C PHE A 414 0.76 -41.75 -5.46
N GLY A 415 -0.07 -41.92 -4.44
CA GLY A 415 -0.52 -40.84 -3.54
C GLY A 415 -1.10 -41.43 -2.25
N ASP A 416 -1.40 -40.56 -1.27
CA ASP A 416 -1.60 -40.89 0.15
C ASP A 416 -2.73 -41.91 0.47
N LEU A 417 -3.54 -42.32 -0.51
CA LEU A 417 -4.57 -43.37 -0.35
C LEU A 417 -4.20 -44.71 -1.02
N CYS A 418 -3.04 -44.80 -1.67
CA CYS A 418 -2.61 -45.99 -2.42
C CYS A 418 -1.10 -46.29 -2.42
N ASP A 419 -0.24 -45.39 -1.93
CA ASP A 419 1.08 -45.80 -1.44
C ASP A 419 0.95 -46.60 -0.12
N PRO A 420 1.96 -47.40 0.25
CA PRO A 420 2.12 -47.93 1.62
C PRO A 420 3.36 -47.39 2.37
N ASP A 421 3.95 -46.27 1.91
CA ASP A 421 5.18 -45.63 2.41
C ASP A 421 5.13 -44.12 2.07
N ASP A 422 4.12 -43.41 2.62
CA ASP A 422 3.65 -42.07 2.19
C ASP A 422 4.71 -40.93 2.22
N ASP A 423 5.77 -41.04 3.03
CA ASP A 423 6.90 -40.08 3.05
C ASP A 423 8.23 -40.63 2.47
N ASN A 424 8.25 -41.94 2.17
CA ASN A 424 9.35 -42.73 1.62
C ASN A 424 10.62 -42.86 2.48
N ASP A 425 10.52 -42.80 3.81
CA ASP A 425 11.64 -43.10 4.72
C ASP A 425 12.07 -44.60 4.72
N SER A 426 11.21 -45.52 4.25
CA SER A 426 11.36 -47.00 4.26
C SER A 426 10.78 -47.76 5.47
N MET A 427 10.01 -47.11 6.34
CA MET A 427 9.00 -47.74 7.19
C MET A 427 7.76 -48.05 6.33
N LEU A 428 6.59 -48.16 6.94
CA LEU A 428 5.30 -48.30 6.26
C LEU A 428 4.26 -47.71 7.23
N ASP A 429 3.37 -46.84 6.78
CA ASP A 429 2.32 -46.15 7.59
C ASP A 429 1.68 -47.04 8.67
N GLY A 430 1.27 -48.27 8.32
CA GLY A 430 0.72 -49.23 9.28
C GLY A 430 1.63 -49.75 10.42
N VAL A 431 2.88 -49.28 10.52
CA VAL A 431 3.84 -49.47 11.62
C VAL A 431 4.66 -48.20 11.93
N ASP A 432 4.24 -47.05 11.42
CA ASP A 432 4.93 -45.76 11.50
C ASP A 432 4.07 -44.76 12.31
N SER A 433 4.67 -44.04 13.26
CA SER A 433 3.97 -43.00 14.04
C SER A 433 3.87 -41.66 13.30
N CYS A 434 4.76 -41.43 12.34
CA CYS A 434 4.91 -40.20 11.58
C CYS A 434 4.48 -40.39 10.11
N GLU A 435 3.34 -41.06 9.86
CA GLU A 435 2.75 -41.42 8.53
C GLU A 435 2.85 -40.33 7.42
N LEU A 436 3.02 -39.05 7.76
CA LEU A 436 3.22 -37.91 6.83
C LEU A 436 4.40 -37.02 7.29
N GLY A 437 5.57 -37.63 7.51
CA GLY A 437 6.77 -37.06 8.14
C GLY A 437 7.68 -36.21 7.23
N ALA A 438 8.96 -36.07 7.58
CA ALA A 438 9.92 -35.30 6.82
C ALA A 438 10.42 -36.09 5.60
N THR A 439 10.22 -35.59 4.38
CA THR A 439 10.58 -36.38 3.20
C THR A 439 12.09 -36.37 2.87
N GLY A 440 12.65 -37.54 2.55
CA GLY A 440 13.99 -37.68 1.94
C GLY A 440 15.16 -38.03 2.87
N TRP A 441 14.91 -38.63 4.03
CA TRP A 441 15.87 -39.35 4.88
C TRP A 441 15.63 -40.87 4.76
N THR A 442 15.93 -41.66 5.80
CA THR A 442 15.49 -43.06 5.96
C THR A 442 15.64 -43.53 7.42
N SER A 443 14.66 -44.27 7.97
CA SER A 443 14.71 -44.96 9.28
C SER A 443 16.05 -45.66 9.51
N SER A 444 16.66 -45.33 10.65
CA SER A 444 17.89 -45.95 11.15
C SER A 444 18.20 -45.45 12.56
N VAL A 445 18.80 -46.33 13.38
CA VAL A 445 19.35 -46.14 14.75
C VAL A 445 20.43 -45.03 14.93
N SER A 446 20.23 -43.88 14.30
CA SER A 446 21.06 -42.67 14.27
C SER A 446 20.36 -41.47 13.58
N THR A 447 19.04 -41.59 13.34
CA THR A 447 18.12 -40.65 12.66
C THR A 447 16.65 -40.93 13.05
N ASP A 448 16.45 -41.84 13.99
CA ASP A 448 15.26 -42.64 14.37
C ASP A 448 15.79 -43.63 15.43
N TYR A 449 15.80 -43.24 16.71
CA TYR A 449 16.53 -43.95 17.77
C TYR A 449 15.78 -45.19 18.29
N ASP A 450 14.47 -45.08 18.54
CA ASP A 450 13.64 -46.19 19.03
C ASP A 450 13.28 -47.21 17.92
N GLY A 451 13.02 -46.72 16.71
CA GLY A 451 12.58 -47.49 15.54
C GLY A 451 11.09 -47.34 15.17
N ASP A 452 10.40 -46.25 15.54
CA ASP A 452 8.97 -46.03 15.25
C ASP A 452 8.66 -45.34 13.91
N GLY A 453 9.64 -44.69 13.28
CA GLY A 453 9.47 -43.99 11.98
C GLY A 453 9.48 -42.46 12.05
N CYS A 454 9.39 -41.85 13.23
CA CYS A 454 9.66 -40.43 13.40
C CYS A 454 11.17 -40.09 13.31
N GLN A 455 11.51 -38.86 12.88
CA GLN A 455 12.91 -38.39 12.85
C GLN A 455 13.27 -37.56 14.08
N ASP A 456 14.26 -38.03 14.86
CA ASP A 456 14.83 -37.36 16.05
C ASP A 456 14.98 -35.84 15.84
N SER A 457 15.56 -35.46 14.69
CA SER A 457 16.02 -34.10 14.47
C SER A 457 14.95 -33.09 14.04
N THR A 458 13.69 -33.51 13.83
CA THR A 458 12.65 -32.66 13.21
C THR A 458 11.23 -32.84 13.72
N GLU A 459 10.80 -34.03 14.09
CA GLU A 459 9.37 -34.34 14.27
C GLU A 459 9.04 -35.42 15.30
N ASP A 460 10.01 -36.26 15.65
CA ASP A 460 10.00 -36.88 16.96
C ASP A 460 10.15 -35.81 18.06
N TYR A 461 9.69 -36.13 19.26
CA TYR A 461 9.81 -35.37 20.50
C TYR A 461 9.90 -36.28 21.74
N ASP A 462 10.09 -37.60 21.58
CA ASP A 462 10.13 -38.63 22.64
C ASP A 462 11.15 -39.72 22.19
N ASP A 463 12.37 -39.30 21.81
CA ASP A 463 13.40 -40.08 21.04
C ASP A 463 13.61 -41.57 21.48
N ASP A 464 13.27 -41.97 22.71
CA ASP A 464 13.43 -43.34 23.24
C ASP A 464 12.12 -44.11 23.64
N ASP A 465 10.93 -43.53 23.38
CA ASP A 465 9.57 -44.06 23.67
C ASP A 465 9.33 -44.42 25.16
N ASP A 466 9.91 -43.61 26.05
CA ASP A 466 9.75 -43.67 27.51
C ASP A 466 8.45 -42.97 28.01
N THR A 467 7.96 -41.99 27.23
CA THR A 467 6.86 -41.04 27.50
C THR A 467 7.21 -39.70 28.19
N ILE A 468 8.50 -39.39 28.39
CA ILE A 468 9.00 -38.05 28.74
C ILE A 468 9.61 -37.37 27.50
N LEU A 469 8.95 -36.31 27.03
CA LEU A 469 9.40 -35.58 25.84
C LEU A 469 10.79 -34.95 26.02
N ASP A 470 11.70 -35.04 25.03
CA ASP A 470 13.12 -34.63 25.12
C ASP A 470 13.38 -33.16 25.52
N VAL A 471 12.38 -32.29 25.42
CA VAL A 471 12.44 -30.91 25.96
C VAL A 471 12.33 -30.82 27.49
N ASN A 472 12.05 -31.94 28.16
CA ASN A 472 12.02 -32.13 29.62
C ASN A 472 12.74 -33.43 30.05
N ASP A 473 13.32 -34.19 29.11
CA ASP A 473 14.12 -35.37 29.39
C ASP A 473 15.60 -34.98 29.52
N ASN A 474 16.28 -35.46 30.57
CA ASN A 474 17.73 -35.30 30.74
C ASN A 474 18.54 -36.42 30.07
N CYS A 475 17.91 -37.54 29.70
CA CYS A 475 18.51 -38.75 29.15
C CYS A 475 18.27 -38.97 27.63
N ALA A 476 17.12 -38.58 27.06
CA ALA A 476 16.73 -38.45 25.63
C ALA A 476 17.17 -39.53 24.62
N GLU A 477 18.47 -39.75 24.39
CA GLU A 477 18.98 -40.95 23.68
C GLU A 477 19.07 -42.14 24.67
N GLY A 478 17.97 -42.43 25.37
CA GLY A 478 17.90 -43.22 26.62
C GLY A 478 17.88 -44.76 26.50
N LEU A 479 17.18 -45.39 27.46
CA LEU A 479 17.16 -46.82 27.75
C LEU A 479 15.97 -47.62 27.15
N LEU A 480 15.57 -47.33 25.91
CA LEU A 480 14.67 -48.09 25.02
C LEU A 480 13.99 -49.35 25.61
N ASN A 481 12.66 -49.37 25.61
CA ASN A 481 11.77 -50.43 26.14
C ASN A 481 11.57 -50.41 27.68
N TRP A 482 11.68 -49.25 28.32
CA TRP A 482 11.14 -49.00 29.67
C TRP A 482 9.93 -48.05 29.60
N LEU A 483 9.59 -47.36 30.69
CA LEU A 483 8.59 -46.27 30.79
C LEU A 483 8.83 -45.54 32.13
N SER A 484 8.88 -44.21 32.13
CA SER A 484 8.94 -43.39 33.33
C SER A 484 7.74 -43.66 34.26
N ASP A 485 8.04 -43.89 35.54
CA ASP A 485 7.09 -44.14 36.63
C ASP A 485 7.82 -43.80 37.95
N THR A 486 7.09 -43.14 38.86
CA THR A 486 7.43 -42.70 40.25
C THR A 486 7.97 -43.79 41.22
N LEU A 487 8.56 -44.85 40.70
CA LEU A 487 9.15 -46.02 41.35
C LEU A 487 10.46 -46.49 40.68
N ASN A 488 10.82 -45.92 39.53
CA ASN A 488 12.02 -46.18 38.72
C ASN A 488 12.58 -44.92 38.03
N ASP A 489 11.84 -43.82 38.11
CA ASP A 489 12.22 -42.44 37.84
C ASP A 489 11.61 -41.64 39.02
N HIS A 490 12.43 -40.99 39.83
CA HIS A 490 11.98 -40.39 41.09
C HIS A 490 11.50 -38.93 40.94
N ASP A 491 12.22 -38.08 40.22
CA ASP A 491 11.85 -36.66 40.04
C ASP A 491 10.93 -36.43 38.82
N THR A 492 10.88 -37.39 37.88
CA THR A 492 10.20 -37.40 36.57
C THR A 492 10.91 -36.65 35.43
N ASP A 493 12.23 -36.84 35.30
CA ASP A 493 13.11 -36.28 34.25
C ASP A 493 13.49 -37.23 33.10
N GLY A 494 12.98 -38.47 33.04
CA GLY A 494 13.29 -39.42 31.95
C GLY A 494 14.59 -40.23 32.10
N CYS A 495 15.31 -40.13 33.23
CA CYS A 495 16.43 -41.02 33.55
C CYS A 495 16.02 -42.19 34.48
N GLU A 496 16.47 -43.43 34.22
CA GLU A 496 16.23 -44.55 35.17
C GLU A 496 17.16 -44.44 36.40
N ASP A 497 16.58 -44.30 37.61
CA ASP A 497 17.27 -44.14 38.93
C ASP A 497 18.53 -45.04 39.06
N SER A 498 18.42 -46.25 38.50
CA SER A 498 19.30 -47.37 38.83
C SER A 498 20.45 -47.59 37.84
N VAL A 499 20.47 -46.84 36.73
CA VAL A 499 21.44 -47.04 35.63
C VAL A 499 21.99 -45.75 35.03
N GLU A 500 21.17 -44.72 34.82
CA GLU A 500 21.54 -43.56 33.98
C GLU A 500 21.46 -42.21 34.70
N ASP A 501 20.60 -42.09 35.72
CA ASP A 501 20.57 -40.96 36.66
C ASP A 501 21.78 -40.95 37.64
N PHE A 502 22.06 -39.77 38.21
CA PHE A 502 23.06 -39.50 39.26
C PHE A 502 22.63 -38.42 40.29
N ASP A 503 21.39 -37.94 40.25
CA ASP A 503 20.82 -36.82 41.04
C ASP A 503 19.33 -37.13 41.36
N ASP A 504 19.05 -38.25 42.05
CA ASP A 504 17.72 -38.94 42.17
C ASP A 504 16.49 -38.02 42.50
N ASP A 505 16.67 -36.79 43.02
CA ASP A 505 15.56 -35.86 43.32
C ASP A 505 15.65 -34.47 42.64
N ALA A 506 16.64 -34.32 41.77
CA ALA A 506 17.00 -33.14 40.98
C ALA A 506 17.18 -31.84 41.79
N ASP A 507 17.64 -31.92 43.03
CA ASP A 507 18.09 -30.72 43.75
C ASP A 507 19.36 -30.09 43.13
N GLY A 508 20.13 -30.88 42.38
CA GLY A 508 21.36 -30.49 41.71
C GLY A 508 22.65 -31.04 42.38
N MET A 509 22.58 -32.00 43.30
CA MET A 509 23.69 -32.52 44.11
C MET A 509 23.81 -34.05 44.05
N CYS A 510 24.87 -34.57 43.41
CA CYS A 510 24.95 -36.01 43.12
C CYS A 510 24.93 -36.94 44.37
N ASP A 511 24.04 -37.93 44.41
CA ASP A 511 23.84 -38.87 45.55
C ASP A 511 25.12 -39.62 45.93
N THR A 512 25.80 -40.16 44.91
CA THR A 512 27.00 -40.98 45.07
C THR A 512 28.17 -40.53 44.19
N GLY A 513 28.09 -39.29 43.69
CA GLY A 513 29.18 -38.58 43.05
C GLY A 513 29.38 -38.90 41.56
N GLY A 514 28.36 -38.59 40.75
CA GLY A 514 28.35 -38.63 39.28
C GLY A 514 29.35 -37.69 38.59
N PRO A 515 29.34 -37.59 37.25
CA PRO A 515 30.16 -36.63 36.53
C PRO A 515 29.79 -35.18 36.90
N SER A 516 30.77 -34.28 37.00
CA SER A 516 30.51 -32.86 37.33
C SER A 516 30.10 -32.04 36.10
N ALA A 517 29.22 -32.62 35.28
CA ALA A 517 28.62 -32.02 34.09
C ALA A 517 27.10 -31.95 34.24
N ASP A 518 26.56 -32.92 34.99
CA ASP A 518 25.15 -33.23 35.13
C ASP A 518 24.70 -32.69 36.50
N CYS A 519 25.34 -33.18 37.58
CA CYS A 519 25.08 -32.80 38.97
C CYS A 519 26.29 -32.12 39.66
N SER A 520 26.02 -31.31 40.70
CA SER A 520 27.05 -30.70 41.57
C SER A 520 27.50 -31.66 42.66
N ARG A 521 28.51 -31.27 43.44
CA ARG A 521 28.97 -32.06 44.59
C ARG A 521 29.06 -31.15 45.80
N GLY A 522 28.16 -31.34 46.76
CA GLY A 522 28.10 -30.59 48.01
C GLY A 522 29.38 -30.68 48.85
N ILE A 523 29.42 -29.95 49.96
CA ILE A 523 30.63 -29.72 50.78
C ILE A 523 31.37 -31.02 51.17
N LEU A 524 30.65 -32.13 51.36
CA LEU A 524 31.23 -33.44 51.72
C LEU A 524 31.56 -34.36 50.52
N GLY A 525 31.23 -33.96 49.30
CA GLY A 525 31.60 -34.64 48.04
C GLY A 525 30.59 -35.68 47.53
N GLN A 526 29.43 -35.70 48.17
CA GLN A 526 28.15 -36.34 47.85
C GLN A 526 27.06 -35.44 48.44
N ASP A 527 25.82 -35.58 48.00
CA ASP A 527 24.68 -35.09 48.76
C ASP A 527 24.50 -35.84 50.11
N MET A 528 23.79 -35.22 51.04
CA MET A 528 23.44 -35.68 52.38
C MET A 528 21.95 -36.02 52.56
N CYS A 529 21.05 -35.56 51.69
CA CYS A 529 19.60 -35.79 51.69
C CYS A 529 19.03 -36.38 50.36
N PRO A 530 19.50 -37.56 49.88
CA PRO A 530 19.39 -37.99 48.45
C PRO A 530 18.05 -38.65 48.08
N LEU A 531 16.94 -38.14 48.63
CA LEU A 531 15.54 -38.47 48.34
C LEU A 531 14.65 -37.35 48.95
N SER A 532 15.02 -36.11 48.68
CA SER A 532 14.43 -34.87 49.17
C SER A 532 13.02 -34.64 48.60
N THR A 533 12.41 -33.48 48.91
CA THR A 533 11.09 -33.15 48.37
C THR A 533 11.21 -32.60 46.95
N ILE A 534 11.03 -33.46 45.94
CA ILE A 534 10.98 -33.15 44.49
C ILE A 534 10.52 -31.70 44.22
N GLY A 535 11.38 -30.91 43.57
CA GLY A 535 11.19 -29.49 43.32
C GLY A 535 11.74 -28.55 44.41
N PHE A 536 12.39 -29.10 45.44
CA PHE A 536 13.53 -28.47 46.10
C PHE A 536 14.70 -28.37 45.09
N ILE A 537 15.56 -27.37 45.25
CA ILE A 537 16.79 -27.17 44.46
C ILE A 537 17.81 -26.54 45.39
N SER A 538 18.98 -27.17 45.58
CA SER A 538 20.06 -26.62 46.39
C SER A 538 20.48 -25.25 45.86
N ASN A 539 20.28 -24.21 46.68
CA ASN A 539 20.83 -22.88 46.42
C ASN A 539 20.90 -22.04 47.70
N GLN A 540 21.67 -20.96 47.62
CA GLN A 540 22.06 -20.03 48.70
C GLN A 540 20.90 -19.27 49.42
N GLY A 541 19.66 -19.74 49.34
CA GLY A 541 18.50 -19.22 50.08
C GLY A 541 17.54 -20.30 50.61
N ASN A 542 17.94 -21.57 50.56
CA ASN A 542 17.23 -22.75 51.10
C ASN A 542 18.14 -23.97 51.36
N ASP A 543 19.41 -23.91 50.94
CA ASP A 543 20.55 -24.73 51.37
C ASP A 543 21.75 -23.77 51.45
N ILE A 544 22.01 -23.20 52.64
CA ILE A 544 22.97 -22.09 52.80
C ILE A 544 24.42 -22.58 52.94
N ASP A 545 24.66 -23.71 53.60
CA ASP A 545 25.95 -24.41 53.68
C ASP A 545 26.35 -25.02 52.32
N GLY A 546 25.41 -25.67 51.62
CA GLY A 546 25.67 -26.40 50.37
C GLY A 546 25.99 -27.88 50.60
N ASP A 547 25.19 -28.58 51.42
CA ASP A 547 25.29 -30.04 51.63
C ASP A 547 24.18 -30.87 50.96
N GLY A 548 23.11 -30.21 50.47
CA GLY A 548 21.98 -30.80 49.76
C GLY A 548 20.72 -31.04 50.62
N CYS A 549 20.73 -30.65 51.90
CA CYS A 549 19.54 -30.67 52.76
C CYS A 549 18.81 -29.30 52.78
N GLU A 550 17.46 -29.28 52.84
CA GLU A 550 16.71 -28.02 52.93
C GLU A 550 16.74 -27.41 54.35
N ASP A 551 17.24 -26.17 54.48
CA ASP A 551 17.27 -25.35 55.72
C ASP A 551 15.94 -25.49 56.50
N SER A 552 14.83 -25.42 55.77
CA SER A 552 13.50 -25.18 56.35
C SER A 552 12.83 -26.43 56.93
N THR A 553 13.34 -27.62 56.61
CA THR A 553 12.71 -28.89 56.97
C THR A 553 13.64 -29.98 57.50
N GLU A 554 14.86 -30.13 56.98
CA GLU A 554 15.70 -31.31 57.27
C GLU A 554 17.15 -31.01 57.74
N ASP A 555 17.65 -29.77 57.65
CA ASP A 555 18.88 -29.31 58.34
C ASP A 555 18.64 -28.73 59.76
N PHE A 556 19.72 -28.45 60.50
CA PHE A 556 19.80 -27.96 61.90
C PHE A 556 21.10 -27.18 62.23
N ASP A 557 21.86 -26.70 61.25
CA ASP A 557 23.12 -25.92 61.43
C ASP A 557 23.30 -24.99 60.20
N ASP A 558 22.19 -24.38 59.71
CA ASP A 558 21.95 -23.90 58.33
C ASP A 558 23.10 -23.16 57.61
N ASP A 559 23.95 -22.39 58.31
CA ASP A 559 25.07 -21.66 57.72
C ASP A 559 26.47 -22.29 57.88
N GLY A 560 26.54 -23.45 58.53
CA GLY A 560 27.75 -24.27 58.67
C GLY A 560 28.84 -23.69 59.58
N ASP A 561 28.61 -22.59 60.32
CA ASP A 561 29.63 -21.98 61.18
C ASP A 561 29.92 -22.80 62.47
N GLY A 562 28.95 -23.63 62.87
CA GLY A 562 28.99 -24.50 64.04
C GLY A 562 28.22 -24.00 65.27
N TYR A 563 27.41 -22.94 65.14
CA TYR A 563 26.38 -22.52 66.07
C TYR A 563 24.95 -22.88 65.58
N LEU A 564 24.51 -24.12 65.85
CA LEU A 564 23.10 -24.56 65.72
C LEU A 564 22.09 -23.43 66.00
N ASP A 565 21.11 -23.27 65.11
CA ASP A 565 20.08 -22.21 65.06
C ASP A 565 19.31 -21.96 66.36
N GLU A 566 19.23 -22.94 67.28
CA GLU A 566 18.68 -22.73 68.63
C GLU A 566 19.59 -21.93 69.60
N ASN A 567 20.82 -21.61 69.21
CA ASN A 567 21.80 -20.86 70.02
C ASN A 567 22.44 -19.66 69.31
N ASP A 568 22.11 -19.40 68.05
CA ASP A 568 22.64 -18.27 67.29
C ASP A 568 21.70 -17.07 67.21
N GLU A 569 22.24 -15.87 66.97
CA GLU A 569 21.46 -14.64 66.76
C GLU A 569 21.40 -14.24 65.27
N CYS A 570 22.20 -14.86 64.39
CA CYS A 570 22.16 -14.78 62.93
C CYS A 570 22.22 -16.16 62.20
N PRO A 571 21.37 -17.18 62.50
CA PRO A 571 21.52 -18.58 62.02
C PRO A 571 21.65 -18.86 60.51
N MET A 572 21.48 -17.86 59.64
CA MET A 572 21.51 -17.99 58.18
C MET A 572 22.72 -17.24 57.58
N ILE A 573 23.69 -16.81 58.41
CA ILE A 573 24.71 -15.81 58.07
C ILE A 573 26.01 -16.06 58.86
N PHE A 574 26.77 -17.06 58.41
CA PHE A 574 28.08 -17.48 58.96
C PHE A 574 28.86 -16.33 59.61
N GLY A 575 29.18 -16.46 60.90
CA GLY A 575 29.76 -15.36 61.65
C GLY A 575 30.81 -15.77 62.68
N ASN A 576 31.10 -14.83 63.58
CA ASN A 576 32.08 -15.00 64.66
C ASN A 576 31.99 -13.94 65.78
N SER A 577 31.00 -13.04 65.74
CA SER A 577 30.83 -11.95 66.71
C SER A 577 30.76 -12.48 68.15
N SER A 578 31.33 -11.72 69.10
CA SER A 578 31.56 -12.23 70.47
C SER A 578 31.25 -11.26 71.61
N GLN A 579 31.11 -9.97 71.32
CA GLN A 579 30.69 -8.92 72.26
C GLN A 579 29.28 -8.42 71.90
N GLY A 580 28.85 -7.27 72.42
CA GLY A 580 27.51 -6.69 72.22
C GLY A 580 26.32 -7.43 72.85
N GLY A 581 26.38 -8.76 72.93
CA GLY A 581 25.23 -9.63 73.16
C GLY A 581 24.61 -10.16 71.87
N VAL A 582 25.34 -10.09 70.75
CA VAL A 582 24.98 -10.61 69.43
C VAL A 582 26.08 -11.60 69.05
N LEU A 583 25.75 -12.87 68.93
CA LEU A 583 26.70 -13.98 68.70
C LEU A 583 26.41 -14.63 67.34
N GLY A 584 27.45 -15.18 66.71
CA GLY A 584 27.39 -15.83 65.38
C GLY A 584 27.06 -14.92 64.21
N CYS A 585 27.02 -13.60 64.43
CA CYS A 585 26.86 -12.63 63.36
C CYS A 585 28.21 -12.15 62.82
N ILE A 586 28.15 -11.37 61.75
CA ILE A 586 29.32 -10.74 61.11
C ILE A 586 29.92 -9.67 62.04
N ASP A 587 31.21 -9.84 62.35
CA ASP A 587 32.13 -8.85 62.94
C ASP A 587 33.20 -8.56 61.87
N LEU A 588 33.07 -7.39 61.22
CA LEU A 588 33.69 -7.11 59.91
C LEU A 588 35.17 -6.68 60.01
N ASP A 589 35.56 -6.01 61.10
CA ASP A 589 36.94 -5.56 61.33
C ASP A 589 37.67 -6.28 62.48
N GLY A 590 36.94 -7.04 63.31
CA GLY A 590 37.49 -7.88 64.37
C GLY A 590 37.67 -7.18 65.72
N ASP A 591 37.01 -6.05 65.97
CA ASP A 591 37.00 -5.42 67.30
C ASP A 591 36.22 -6.24 68.35
N GLY A 592 35.23 -7.04 67.90
CA GLY A 592 34.42 -7.95 68.71
C GLY A 592 32.92 -7.71 68.65
N TRP A 593 32.46 -6.55 68.17
CA TRP A 593 31.04 -6.21 68.04
C TRP A 593 30.50 -6.63 66.66
N ALA A 594 29.21 -6.97 66.58
CA ALA A 594 28.57 -7.28 65.30
C ALA A 594 28.18 -5.98 64.56
N GLU A 595 28.17 -6.02 63.23
CA GLU A 595 27.79 -4.87 62.37
C GLU A 595 26.44 -4.22 62.74
N SER A 596 25.54 -4.98 63.37
CA SER A 596 24.20 -4.54 63.79
C SER A 596 24.19 -3.64 65.04
N VAL A 597 25.31 -3.52 65.76
CA VAL A 597 25.42 -2.80 67.04
C VAL A 597 26.67 -1.91 67.14
N ASP A 598 27.41 -1.78 66.05
CA ASP A 598 28.57 -0.89 65.90
C ASP A 598 28.21 0.31 65.00
N ALA A 599 28.67 1.50 65.38
CA ALA A 599 28.49 2.73 64.62
C ALA A 599 29.50 2.89 63.46
N PHE A 600 30.66 2.20 63.51
CA PHE A 600 31.77 2.41 62.57
C PHE A 600 32.35 1.09 62.03
N VAL A 601 31.49 0.25 61.44
CA VAL A 601 31.71 -1.15 60.98
C VAL A 601 32.90 -1.45 60.04
N ASN A 602 33.79 -0.49 59.80
CA ASN A 602 35.04 -0.64 59.03
C ASN A 602 36.28 -0.07 59.76
N ASP A 603 36.13 0.44 60.99
CA ASP A 603 37.20 1.05 61.79
C ASP A 603 37.02 0.78 63.29
N GLY A 604 37.44 -0.39 63.75
CA GLY A 604 37.54 -0.80 65.17
C GLY A 604 38.51 0.02 66.04
N THR A 605 38.79 1.28 65.68
CA THR A 605 39.19 2.33 66.63
C THR A 605 38.02 3.22 67.09
N GLN A 606 36.89 3.16 66.39
CA GLN A 606 35.62 3.83 66.65
C GLN A 606 34.51 2.77 66.81
N TRP A 607 33.53 3.02 67.67
CA TRP A 607 32.32 2.18 67.81
C TRP A 607 31.15 2.91 68.49
N SER A 608 31.21 4.25 68.51
CA SER A 608 30.29 5.11 69.25
C SER A 608 30.23 6.47 68.58
N ASP A 609 29.01 6.90 68.30
CA ASP A 609 28.59 8.23 67.86
C ASP A 609 27.42 8.60 68.79
N ILE A 610 27.50 9.74 69.47
CA ILE A 610 26.58 10.12 70.57
C ILE A 610 25.50 11.12 70.13
N ASP A 611 25.75 11.89 69.07
CA ASP A 611 24.87 12.91 68.53
C ASP A 611 24.50 12.74 67.04
N GLU A 612 24.92 11.62 66.46
CA GLU A 612 24.49 11.06 65.17
C GLU A 612 24.94 11.90 63.95
N ASP A 613 26.17 12.43 63.99
CA ASP A 613 26.74 13.30 62.95
C ASP A 613 27.75 12.61 62.00
N GLY A 614 28.24 11.42 62.36
CA GLY A 614 29.16 10.62 61.56
C GLY A 614 30.65 10.78 61.90
N TYR A 615 31.02 11.61 62.87
CA TYR A 615 32.36 11.66 63.46
C TYR A 615 32.41 10.88 64.78
N GLY A 616 33.54 10.23 65.08
CA GLY A 616 33.58 9.21 66.14
C GLY A 616 33.96 9.71 67.54
N ASP A 617 33.25 9.26 68.57
CA ASP A 617 33.46 9.62 69.99
C ASP A 617 34.87 9.32 70.53
N ASN A 618 35.53 8.28 70.00
CA ASN A 618 36.80 7.82 70.57
C ASN A 618 37.92 8.80 70.18
N VAL A 619 38.23 9.73 71.07
CA VAL A 619 39.27 10.78 70.93
C VAL A 619 40.71 10.33 70.61
N ASP A 620 40.97 9.03 70.53
CA ASP A 620 42.24 8.41 70.12
C ASP A 620 42.12 7.60 68.79
N GLY A 621 40.93 7.53 68.18
CA GLY A 621 40.60 6.86 66.91
C GLY A 621 40.75 7.78 65.69
N ASN A 622 40.36 7.30 64.51
CA ASN A 622 40.38 8.12 63.29
C ASN A 622 39.18 9.08 63.25
N ASP A 623 39.36 10.22 62.57
CA ASP A 623 38.33 11.24 62.28
C ASP A 623 37.38 11.50 63.46
N ALA A 624 37.99 11.68 64.64
CA ALA A 624 37.30 11.87 65.90
C ALA A 624 36.76 13.30 66.03
N ASP A 625 35.53 13.40 66.56
CA ASP A 625 34.77 14.66 66.60
C ASP A 625 35.42 15.74 67.50
N SER A 626 35.38 16.99 67.03
CA SER A 626 35.79 18.19 67.75
C SER A 626 34.70 18.74 68.70
N CYS A 627 33.43 18.37 68.53
CA CYS A 627 32.26 18.99 69.16
C CYS A 627 31.47 18.08 70.15
N ILE A 628 31.40 16.76 69.94
CA ILE A 628 31.01 15.58 70.78
C ILE A 628 29.59 15.60 71.40
N TYR A 629 28.89 16.74 71.35
CA TYR A 629 27.55 16.92 71.90
C TYR A 629 26.72 17.95 71.11
N PHE A 630 27.21 18.35 69.94
CA PHE A 630 26.69 19.42 69.08
C PHE A 630 26.93 19.16 67.58
N ALA A 631 26.54 17.97 67.10
CA ALA A 631 26.45 17.51 65.71
C ALA A 631 26.61 18.60 64.63
N GLY A 632 27.58 18.42 63.75
CA GLY A 632 27.94 19.35 62.70
C GLY A 632 28.64 18.70 61.50
N ASP A 633 29.03 19.55 60.55
CA ASP A 633 29.28 19.16 59.17
C ASP A 633 30.50 19.85 58.53
N SER A 634 31.18 20.75 59.25
CA SER A 634 32.41 21.39 58.75
C SER A 634 33.57 20.38 58.57
N LEU A 635 34.40 20.63 57.55
CA LEU A 635 35.31 19.67 56.94
C LEU A 635 36.78 20.08 56.97
N TYR A 636 37.08 21.38 57.09
CA TYR A 636 38.44 21.91 56.87
C TYR A 636 39.17 22.38 58.13
N ASP A 637 38.47 22.90 59.13
CA ASP A 637 39.04 23.46 60.37
C ASP A 637 38.69 22.65 61.64
N ARG A 638 37.41 22.29 61.83
CA ARG A 638 36.90 21.65 63.05
C ARG A 638 35.87 20.55 62.76
N LEU A 639 36.36 19.37 62.36
CA LEU A 639 35.53 18.18 62.05
C LEU A 639 34.44 17.94 63.12
N GLY A 640 33.19 17.77 62.66
CA GLY A 640 31.98 17.58 63.48
C GLY A 640 31.42 18.84 64.15
N CYS A 641 32.02 20.01 63.92
CA CYS A 641 31.42 21.27 64.32
C CYS A 641 30.57 21.89 63.21
N ARG A 642 29.56 22.69 63.61
CA ARG A 642 28.54 23.29 62.74
C ARG A 642 29.12 24.21 61.65
N ASP A 643 28.67 23.98 60.42
CA ASP A 643 28.66 24.92 59.30
C ASP A 643 27.21 25.47 59.13
N SER A 644 27.02 26.70 58.63
CA SER A 644 25.68 27.30 58.43
C SER A 644 25.21 27.33 56.98
N ASP A 645 26.10 27.19 55.99
CA ASP A 645 25.75 27.31 54.57
C ASP A 645 26.39 26.23 53.66
N GLY A 646 27.33 25.45 54.17
CA GLY A 646 27.84 24.21 53.56
C GLY A 646 29.08 24.40 52.69
N ASP A 647 29.90 25.42 52.93
CA ASP A 647 31.17 25.66 52.24
C ASP A 647 32.30 24.74 52.75
N GLY A 648 32.21 24.27 54.00
CA GLY A 648 33.14 23.34 54.66
C GLY A 648 33.98 23.96 55.80
N TRP A 649 33.89 25.26 56.07
CA TRP A 649 34.49 25.91 57.25
C TRP A 649 33.45 26.12 58.36
N SER A 650 33.87 26.05 59.62
CA SER A 650 32.93 26.13 60.74
C SER A 650 32.45 27.56 61.09
N ASP A 651 31.23 27.64 61.63
CA ASP A 651 30.63 28.85 62.20
C ASP A 651 31.59 29.53 63.22
N PRO A 652 31.83 30.85 63.14
CA PRO A 652 32.59 31.58 64.15
C PRO A 652 31.85 31.61 65.50
N ASP A 653 32.48 31.09 66.55
CA ASP A 653 31.92 31.00 67.90
C ASP A 653 32.76 31.70 68.99
N ALA A 654 32.40 31.49 70.26
CA ALA A 654 33.07 32.14 71.41
C ALA A 654 34.48 31.59 71.73
N SER A 655 34.97 30.62 70.96
CA SER A 655 36.25 29.92 71.11
C SER A 655 37.09 29.84 69.82
N TYR A 656 36.50 30.14 68.66
CA TYR A 656 37.16 30.21 67.36
C TYR A 656 36.47 31.30 66.51
N THR A 657 37.16 32.41 66.17
CA THR A 657 36.56 33.52 65.38
C THR A 657 37.12 33.57 63.96
N ALA A 658 36.55 34.44 63.11
CA ALA A 658 37.05 34.66 61.74
C ALA A 658 38.55 35.01 61.72
N GLU A 659 39.04 35.78 62.70
CA GLU A 659 40.48 36.09 62.81
C GLU A 659 41.35 34.91 63.29
N ASP A 660 40.75 33.84 63.84
CA ASP A 660 41.42 32.57 64.16
C ASP A 660 41.36 31.55 63.00
N GLY A 661 40.53 31.79 61.97
CA GLY A 661 40.34 30.95 60.79
C GLY A 661 38.98 30.27 60.65
N ALA A 662 37.97 30.70 61.41
CA ALA A 662 36.57 30.38 61.13
C ALA A 662 36.06 31.18 59.91
N ASP A 663 34.87 30.87 59.41
CA ASP A 663 34.27 31.61 58.32
C ASP A 663 33.92 33.09 58.67
N THR A 664 34.11 33.96 57.68
CA THR A 664 33.81 35.41 57.73
C THR A 664 32.39 35.74 57.26
N PHE A 665 31.75 34.93 56.42
CA PHE A 665 30.43 35.17 55.85
C PHE A 665 29.43 33.99 56.01
N PRO A 666 28.96 33.61 57.23
CA PRO A 666 28.29 32.32 57.51
C PRO A 666 26.84 32.16 57.02
N LEU A 667 26.54 32.71 55.85
CA LEU A 667 25.30 32.66 55.08
C LEU A 667 25.53 32.76 53.55
N ASP A 668 26.77 32.78 53.06
CA ASP A 668 27.13 32.81 51.62
C ASP A 668 28.28 31.84 51.32
N ASN A 669 27.93 30.58 51.05
CA ASN A 669 28.82 29.45 50.75
C ASN A 669 29.67 29.57 49.46
N THR A 670 29.91 30.80 49.01
CA THR A 670 30.77 31.15 47.87
C THR A 670 31.88 32.13 48.26
N GLN A 671 31.86 32.66 49.49
CA GLN A 671 32.84 33.60 50.04
C GLN A 671 33.09 33.27 51.52
N TRP A 672 34.34 33.03 51.92
CA TRP A 672 34.68 32.71 53.32
C TRP A 672 35.71 33.67 53.96
N PHE A 673 36.27 34.57 53.15
CA PHE A 673 37.40 35.42 53.51
C PHE A 673 37.30 36.82 52.89
N ASP A 674 37.68 37.83 53.68
CA ASP A 674 37.81 39.24 53.30
C ASP A 674 39.14 39.75 53.87
N ARG A 675 40.05 40.16 52.99
CA ARG A 675 41.44 40.54 53.33
C ARG A 675 41.61 41.99 53.76
N ASP A 676 40.74 42.86 53.28
CA ASP A 676 40.93 44.31 53.16
C ASP A 676 39.91 45.11 54.00
N ALA A 677 38.76 44.47 54.27
CA ALA A 677 37.63 44.91 55.07
C ALA A 677 36.77 46.03 54.46
N ASP A 678 36.59 46.01 53.14
CA ASP A 678 35.58 46.83 52.45
C ASP A 678 34.17 46.22 52.46
N GLY A 679 34.07 44.89 52.54
CA GLY A 679 32.84 44.11 52.67
C GLY A 679 32.46 43.25 51.46
N TYR A 680 33.26 43.26 50.39
CA TYR A 680 33.22 42.27 49.32
C TYR A 680 34.21 41.10 49.60
N GLY A 681 34.02 39.96 48.97
CA GLY A 681 34.78 38.73 49.28
C GLY A 681 35.96 38.43 48.33
N ASP A 682 37.01 37.81 48.87
CA ASP A 682 38.29 37.52 48.20
C ASP A 682 38.21 36.48 47.06
N GLU A 683 37.19 35.60 47.03
CA GLU A 683 37.15 34.48 46.07
C GLU A 683 36.68 34.93 44.68
N GLU A 684 37.55 34.71 43.67
CA GLU A 684 37.40 35.15 42.25
C GLU A 684 36.09 34.67 41.58
N PHE A 685 35.44 33.65 42.13
CA PHE A 685 34.22 33.04 41.59
C PHE A 685 33.03 33.07 42.55
N GLY A 686 33.14 33.79 43.67
CA GLY A 686 32.05 33.96 44.63
C GLY A 686 30.98 34.96 44.18
N ASN A 687 29.88 35.03 44.93
CA ASN A 687 28.91 36.12 44.81
C ASN A 687 29.59 37.45 45.18
N ASP A 688 29.22 38.52 44.48
CA ASP A 688 29.70 39.90 44.67
C ASP A 688 31.21 39.95 45.04
N SER A 689 32.04 39.23 44.29
CA SER A 689 33.50 39.17 44.48
C SER A 689 34.16 40.54 44.21
N ASP A 690 35.20 40.88 44.96
CA ASP A 690 35.91 42.15 44.79
C ASP A 690 36.75 42.16 43.49
N ASP A 691 36.58 43.19 42.65
CA ASP A 691 37.43 43.45 41.46
C ASP A 691 38.79 44.09 41.85
N CYS A 692 38.97 44.44 43.12
CA CYS A 692 40.12 45.13 43.70
C CYS A 692 40.70 44.53 45.04
N PRO A 693 40.91 43.19 45.24
CA PRO A 693 41.17 42.51 46.56
C PRO A 693 42.42 42.85 47.40
N ASP A 694 43.05 44.00 47.19
CA ASP A 694 44.09 44.59 48.05
C ASP A 694 43.89 46.13 48.21
N VAL A 695 42.75 46.70 47.75
CA VAL A 695 42.51 48.15 47.61
C VAL A 695 41.03 48.56 47.81
N PHE A 696 40.58 48.60 49.07
CA PHE A 696 39.30 49.18 49.55
C PHE A 696 38.71 50.27 48.64
N GLY A 697 37.44 50.09 48.22
CA GLY A 697 36.70 51.05 47.42
C GLY A 697 35.22 51.15 47.79
N THR A 698 34.42 51.63 46.84
CA THR A 698 32.98 51.87 47.02
C THR A 698 32.15 51.80 45.72
N SER A 699 32.77 51.50 44.57
CA SER A 699 32.05 51.34 43.30
C SER A 699 31.13 50.12 43.33
N MET A 700 29.98 50.23 42.66
CA MET A 700 28.85 49.29 42.79
C MET A 700 28.10 49.02 41.48
N VAL A 701 28.61 49.51 40.33
CA VAL A 701 27.89 49.49 39.04
C VAL A 701 28.62 48.74 37.94
N ASP A 702 29.94 48.89 37.83
CA ASP A 702 30.78 48.29 36.77
C ASP A 702 31.93 47.44 37.29
N ARG A 703 32.53 47.81 38.43
CA ARG A 703 33.61 47.07 39.10
C ARG A 703 33.42 47.14 40.62
N LEU A 704 33.14 46.01 41.26
CA LEU A 704 32.82 45.97 42.69
C LEU A 704 34.09 46.17 43.54
N GLY A 705 33.94 46.76 44.73
CA GLY A 705 35.04 47.07 45.66
C GLY A 705 36.12 48.04 45.15
N CYS A 706 36.01 48.54 43.91
CA CYS A 706 36.97 49.47 43.32
C CYS A 706 36.68 50.96 43.64
N LEU A 707 37.64 51.83 43.33
CA LEU A 707 37.59 53.27 43.62
C LEU A 707 36.58 54.04 42.74
N ASP A 708 35.77 54.87 43.40
CA ASP A 708 34.81 55.84 42.87
C ASP A 708 35.13 57.23 43.48
N SER A 709 35.47 58.22 42.65
CA SER A 709 35.95 59.54 43.10
C SER A 709 34.87 60.61 43.30
N ASP A 710 33.75 60.56 42.57
CA ASP A 710 32.70 61.60 42.64
C ASP A 710 31.37 61.13 43.26
N GLY A 711 31.16 59.81 43.36
CA GLY A 711 30.06 59.16 44.06
C GLY A 711 28.82 58.87 43.21
N ASP A 712 28.94 58.79 41.88
CA ASP A 712 27.86 58.32 40.99
C ASP A 712 27.59 56.80 41.14
N GLY A 713 28.59 56.02 41.55
CA GLY A 713 28.56 54.56 41.73
C GLY A 713 29.44 53.76 40.76
N ARG A 714 30.01 54.39 39.74
CA ARG A 714 30.96 53.81 38.77
C ARG A 714 32.41 53.90 39.24
N SER A 715 33.27 53.11 38.63
CA SER A 715 34.72 53.17 38.89
C SER A 715 35.39 54.28 38.07
N ASP A 716 36.43 54.91 38.62
CA ASP A 716 37.25 55.96 37.97
C ASP A 716 37.84 55.54 36.60
N GLU A 717 37.90 54.24 36.30
CA GLU A 717 38.41 53.67 35.05
C GLU A 717 37.29 53.28 34.05
N GLY A 718 36.04 53.24 34.51
CA GLY A 718 34.84 52.93 33.72
C GLY A 718 34.00 54.14 33.31
N ASP A 719 34.33 55.33 33.80
CA ASP A 719 33.61 56.59 33.54
C ASP A 719 34.31 57.48 32.48
N ALA A 720 33.52 58.12 31.61
CA ALA A 720 34.01 59.02 30.57
C ALA A 720 34.37 60.44 31.07
N LEU A 721 33.72 60.93 32.15
CA LEU A 721 34.02 62.20 32.82
C LEU A 721 34.05 62.03 34.36
N PRO A 722 35.07 61.36 34.96
CA PRO A 722 35.13 60.99 36.40
C PRO A 722 35.24 62.13 37.45
N ASP A 723 34.84 63.36 37.09
CA ASP A 723 34.79 64.57 37.92
C ASP A 723 33.38 65.24 37.90
N GLU A 724 32.38 64.70 37.17
CA GLU A 724 31.03 65.27 37.01
C GLU A 724 29.92 64.20 36.99
N PRO A 725 29.20 63.97 38.12
CA PRO A 725 28.28 62.84 38.33
C PRO A 725 26.91 63.00 37.65
N THR A 726 26.88 63.63 36.48
CA THR A 726 25.71 63.69 35.59
C THR A 726 26.02 63.28 34.14
N GLN A 727 27.29 62.99 33.81
CA GLN A 727 27.75 62.62 32.48
C GLN A 727 28.83 61.55 32.57
N TRP A 728 28.50 60.30 32.27
CA TRP A 728 29.44 59.17 32.29
C TRP A 728 29.49 58.38 30.97
N ASP A 729 28.74 58.83 29.97
CA ASP A 729 28.71 58.29 28.61
C ASP A 729 29.06 59.43 27.61
N ASP A 730 30.02 59.20 26.71
CA ASP A 730 30.38 60.04 25.55
C ASP A 730 30.69 59.08 24.39
N ASN A 731 29.77 58.97 23.44
CA ASN A 731 29.77 57.90 22.44
C ASN A 731 30.48 58.26 21.12
N ASP A 732 30.68 59.54 20.79
CA ASP A 732 31.42 59.96 19.59
C ASP A 732 32.70 60.77 19.84
N LEU A 733 32.98 61.11 21.11
CA LEU A 733 34.22 61.65 21.63
C LEU A 733 34.51 63.10 21.19
N ASP A 734 33.47 63.92 21.06
CA ASP A 734 33.58 65.37 20.91
C ASP A 734 33.81 66.11 22.24
N GLY A 735 33.47 65.48 23.37
CA GLY A 735 33.64 65.99 24.73
C GLY A 735 32.39 66.60 25.38
N PHE A 736 31.21 66.48 24.75
CA PHE A 736 29.91 66.70 25.38
C PHE A 736 29.26 65.35 25.71
N GLY A 737 28.85 65.13 26.96
CA GLY A 737 28.28 63.83 27.37
C GLY A 737 26.90 63.56 26.76
N ASP A 738 26.62 62.30 26.46
CA ASP A 738 25.44 61.84 25.70
C ASP A 738 24.08 62.20 26.36
N ARG A 739 24.07 62.54 27.65
CA ARG A 739 22.84 62.60 28.47
C ARG A 739 22.15 63.96 28.32
N PRO A 740 20.96 64.06 27.68
CA PRO A 740 20.34 65.35 27.38
C PRO A 740 19.83 66.10 28.61
N GLU A 741 19.56 65.39 29.72
CA GLU A 741 19.24 65.98 31.02
C GLU A 741 20.48 66.32 31.88
N GLY A 742 21.68 65.87 31.48
CA GLY A 742 22.95 66.13 32.16
C GLY A 742 23.49 67.54 31.91
N VAL A 743 24.53 67.92 32.65
CA VAL A 743 25.14 69.25 32.48
C VAL A 743 25.84 69.32 31.14
N GLY A 744 25.39 70.22 30.25
CA GLY A 744 26.02 70.45 28.95
C GLY A 744 25.90 69.27 27.97
N GLY A 745 24.86 68.44 28.09
CA GLY A 745 24.69 67.27 27.23
C GLY A 745 24.56 67.59 25.75
N ASP A 746 25.04 66.67 24.92
CA ASP A 746 25.02 66.78 23.47
C ASP A 746 23.58 66.70 22.90
N SER A 747 23.33 67.49 21.85
CA SER A 747 22.10 67.44 21.05
C SER A 747 22.20 66.49 19.85
N CYS A 748 23.38 65.98 19.52
CA CYS A 748 23.65 65.05 18.42
C CYS A 748 24.47 63.77 18.78
N PRO A 749 24.20 62.97 19.86
CA PRO A 749 25.13 62.01 20.56
C PRO A 749 25.72 60.80 19.80
N THR A 750 25.94 60.94 18.50
CA THR A 750 26.40 59.94 17.53
C THR A 750 27.06 60.59 16.29
N ILE A 751 27.15 61.93 16.24
CA ILE A 751 27.61 62.75 15.11
C ILE A 751 28.44 63.94 15.62
N PHE A 752 29.65 63.65 16.11
CA PHE A 752 30.72 64.59 16.46
C PHE A 752 30.60 65.94 15.77
N GLY A 753 30.54 67.01 16.55
CA GLY A 753 30.46 68.37 16.05
C GLY A 753 31.15 69.37 16.96
N THR A 754 30.74 70.63 16.80
CA THR A 754 31.36 71.77 17.52
C THR A 754 30.39 72.94 17.75
N SER A 755 29.12 72.80 17.38
CA SER A 755 28.09 73.80 17.66
C SER A 755 28.04 74.10 19.15
N SER A 756 28.03 75.40 19.49
CA SER A 756 28.13 75.88 20.87
C SER A 756 27.02 76.87 21.26
N ASN A 757 26.06 77.08 20.36
CA ASN A 757 24.91 77.96 20.55
C ASN A 757 23.73 77.51 19.65
N GLY A 758 22.67 76.97 20.28
CA GLY A 758 21.60 76.26 19.59
C GLY A 758 21.62 74.80 20.02
N SER A 759 21.43 73.87 19.09
CA SER A 759 21.72 72.45 19.31
C SER A 759 23.23 72.24 19.52
N LEU A 760 23.66 71.97 20.76
CA LEU A 760 25.06 71.79 21.16
C LEU A 760 25.64 70.48 20.61
N GLY A 761 26.96 70.41 20.42
CA GLY A 761 27.70 69.22 19.93
C GLY A 761 27.37 68.80 18.50
N CYS A 762 26.34 69.37 17.87
CA CYS A 762 26.02 69.14 16.47
C CYS A 762 27.03 69.76 15.47
N PRO A 763 27.06 69.30 14.20
CA PRO A 763 27.95 69.82 13.16
C PRO A 763 27.75 71.31 12.82
N ASP A 764 28.85 72.07 12.87
CA ASP A 764 28.96 73.48 12.48
C ASP A 764 29.99 73.57 11.34
N GLY A 765 29.49 73.75 10.11
CA GLY A 765 30.23 73.56 8.87
C GLY A 765 31.17 74.70 8.50
N ASP A 766 30.89 75.92 8.96
CA ASP A 766 31.69 77.12 8.67
C ASP A 766 32.27 77.86 9.90
N ALA A 767 31.99 77.33 11.09
CA ALA A 767 32.54 77.70 12.41
C ALA A 767 32.09 79.08 12.93
N ASP A 768 30.82 79.39 12.71
CA ASP A 768 30.08 80.54 13.26
C ASP A 768 29.65 80.31 14.74
N GLY A 769 29.32 79.06 15.09
CA GLY A 769 28.87 78.60 16.40
C GLY A 769 27.46 77.99 16.44
N VAL A 770 26.72 78.04 15.32
CA VAL A 770 25.34 77.52 15.14
C VAL A 770 25.36 76.19 14.35
N TYR A 771 24.30 75.39 14.49
CA TYR A 771 24.12 74.11 13.77
C TYR A 771 23.66 74.32 12.31
N ASP A 772 24.26 73.59 11.36
CA ASP A 772 24.05 73.70 9.90
C ASP A 772 22.58 73.69 9.41
N GLU A 773 21.65 73.01 10.09
CA GLU A 773 20.22 72.99 9.69
C GLU A 773 19.37 74.07 10.38
N GLU A 774 19.90 74.78 11.38
CA GLU A 774 19.27 75.93 12.02
C GLU A 774 19.69 77.27 11.39
N ASP A 775 20.82 77.29 10.68
CA ASP A 775 21.35 78.45 9.96
C ASP A 775 20.64 78.64 8.59
N LEU A 776 20.31 79.90 8.26
CA LEU A 776 19.74 80.29 6.96
C LEU A 776 20.79 80.56 5.86
N TRP A 777 22.07 80.69 6.22
CA TRP A 777 23.22 80.79 5.31
C TRP A 777 24.44 79.95 5.75
N PRO A 778 24.34 78.59 5.80
CA PRO A 778 25.36 77.67 6.37
C PRO A 778 26.74 77.60 5.66
N GLU A 779 27.08 78.59 4.82
CA GLU A 779 28.35 78.72 4.11
C GLU A 779 28.88 80.19 4.09
N ASP A 780 28.39 81.08 4.96
CA ASP A 780 28.91 82.45 5.13
C ASP A 780 28.81 83.04 6.57
N SER A 781 29.58 82.49 7.53
CA SER A 781 29.87 82.76 8.96
C SER A 781 29.83 84.22 9.48
N ARG A 782 28.79 84.93 9.09
CA ARG A 782 28.58 86.39 9.14
C ARG A 782 27.10 86.76 9.00
N LEU A 783 26.29 85.86 8.45
CA LEU A 783 24.84 85.93 8.27
C LEU A 783 24.29 84.59 8.77
N TRP A 784 23.23 84.60 9.59
CA TRP A 784 22.62 83.35 10.06
C TRP A 784 21.11 83.43 10.35
N SER A 785 20.50 84.63 10.33
CA SER A 785 19.06 84.77 10.63
C SER A 785 18.37 85.90 9.85
N ASP A 786 17.08 85.69 9.60
CA ASP A 786 16.10 86.58 8.95
C ASP A 786 14.90 86.64 9.90
N GLY A 787 14.71 87.76 10.59
CA GLY A 787 13.81 87.88 11.73
C GLY A 787 12.32 87.98 11.38
N ASP A 788 11.96 88.33 10.14
CA ASP A 788 10.57 88.48 9.70
C ASP A 788 10.22 87.75 8.38
N GLY A 789 11.21 87.31 7.61
CA GLY A 789 11.04 86.43 6.45
C GLY A 789 10.83 87.15 5.12
N ASP A 790 11.14 88.46 5.01
CA ASP A 790 11.07 89.18 3.73
C ASP A 790 12.22 88.83 2.75
N GLY A 791 13.29 88.21 3.25
CA GLY A 791 14.47 87.79 2.48
C GLY A 791 15.72 88.66 2.69
N PHE A 792 15.73 89.55 3.68
CA PHE A 792 16.92 90.30 4.11
C PHE A 792 17.40 89.85 5.52
N ALA A 793 18.72 89.88 5.74
CA ALA A 793 19.34 89.27 6.92
C ALA A 793 19.45 90.25 8.10
N ASP A 794 19.30 89.75 9.33
CA ASP A 794 19.42 90.53 10.57
C ASP A 794 20.84 91.09 10.77
N GLN A 795 21.86 90.36 10.30
CA GLN A 795 23.25 90.68 10.55
C GLN A 795 23.72 91.88 9.70
N LEU A 796 24.13 92.95 10.38
CA LEU A 796 24.43 94.25 9.79
C LEU A 796 25.75 94.30 8.99
N ASN A 797 25.79 95.19 7.99
CA ASN A 797 26.94 95.56 7.14
C ASN A 797 27.25 94.63 5.95
N THR A 798 26.31 93.81 5.50
CA THR A 798 26.36 93.14 4.19
C THR A 798 25.51 93.90 3.16
N ASN A 799 25.41 93.38 1.93
CA ASN A 799 24.48 93.89 0.91
C ASN A 799 23.09 93.22 0.95
N LEU A 800 22.87 92.32 1.90
CA LEU A 800 21.58 91.68 2.19
C LEU A 800 21.07 92.06 3.59
N SER A 801 21.83 92.81 4.39
CA SER A 801 21.37 93.32 5.69
C SER A 801 20.09 94.13 5.55
N ASP A 802 19.19 93.94 6.49
CA ASP A 802 17.96 94.70 6.59
C ASP A 802 18.10 96.02 7.40
N ASP A 803 17.31 97.04 7.03
CA ASP A 803 17.12 98.30 7.77
C ASP A 803 15.84 98.29 8.66
N CYS A 804 15.12 97.16 8.74
CA CYS A 804 13.81 97.00 9.39
C CYS A 804 13.53 95.68 10.19
N PRO A 805 14.47 94.91 10.79
CA PRO A 805 14.52 93.42 10.85
C PRO A 805 13.47 92.65 11.69
N ILE A 806 12.26 93.17 11.79
CA ILE A 806 11.08 92.66 12.51
C ILE A 806 9.75 93.18 11.88
N VAL A 807 9.78 93.69 10.64
CA VAL A 807 8.65 94.36 9.94
C VAL A 807 8.67 94.10 8.42
N GLU A 808 8.38 92.85 8.03
CA GLU A 808 8.25 92.33 6.65
C GLU A 808 8.03 93.42 5.58
N GLY A 809 9.06 93.67 4.74
CA GLY A 809 9.02 94.78 3.81
C GLY A 809 9.75 94.53 2.49
N TYR A 810 9.40 95.35 1.49
CA TYR A 810 9.88 95.15 0.12
C TYR A 810 10.40 96.43 -0.54
N SER A 811 10.61 97.50 0.25
CA SER A 811 11.37 98.66 -0.22
C SER A 811 12.80 98.25 -0.58
N THR A 812 13.30 98.81 -1.68
CA THR A 812 14.63 98.48 -2.22
C THR A 812 15.44 99.69 -2.64
N VAL A 813 14.84 100.89 -2.63
CA VAL A 813 15.43 102.14 -3.11
C VAL A 813 16.06 102.97 -1.97
N ASP A 814 15.43 103.03 -0.80
CA ASP A 814 15.87 103.84 0.33
C ASP A 814 16.29 103.01 1.56
N ARG A 815 15.34 102.51 2.35
CA ARG A 815 15.55 101.60 3.48
C ARG A 815 15.21 100.19 2.99
N ARG A 816 16.15 99.26 3.05
CA ARG A 816 15.93 97.86 2.67
C ARG A 816 14.98 97.19 3.66
N GLY A 817 14.25 96.15 3.22
CA GLY A 817 13.28 95.36 4.01
C GLY A 817 12.21 96.15 4.78
N CYS A 818 12.02 97.43 4.45
CA CYS A 818 10.97 98.24 5.05
C CYS A 818 9.69 98.23 4.22
N LEU A 819 8.54 98.30 4.90
CA LEU A 819 7.21 98.30 4.30
C LEU A 819 7.06 99.35 3.19
N ASP A 820 6.51 98.90 2.04
CA ASP A 820 6.07 99.68 0.88
C ASP A 820 4.65 99.18 0.53
N SER A 821 3.63 99.98 0.83
CA SER A 821 2.23 99.58 0.76
C SER A 821 1.64 99.60 -0.65
N ASP A 822 2.29 100.20 -1.65
CA ASP A 822 1.76 100.32 -3.01
C ASP A 822 2.66 99.84 -4.14
N GLY A 823 3.94 99.53 -3.85
CA GLY A 823 4.90 98.88 -4.73
C GLY A 823 5.68 99.83 -5.64
N ASP A 824 5.91 101.06 -5.21
CA ASP A 824 6.73 102.08 -5.89
C ASP A 824 8.25 101.82 -5.73
N GLY A 825 8.65 101.16 -4.64
CA GLY A 825 10.02 100.78 -4.29
C GLY A 825 10.67 101.64 -3.19
N VAL A 826 9.95 102.65 -2.69
CA VAL A 826 10.32 103.55 -1.58
C VAL A 826 9.51 103.21 -0.34
N SER A 827 10.11 103.30 0.86
CA SER A 827 9.42 102.97 2.11
C SER A 827 8.25 103.92 2.44
N ASP A 828 7.18 103.39 3.03
CA ASP A 828 5.96 104.13 3.43
C ASP A 828 6.25 105.36 4.32
N GLU A 829 7.32 105.31 5.12
CA GLU A 829 7.73 106.40 6.01
C GLU A 829 8.48 107.53 5.27
N ALA A 830 8.99 107.25 4.06
CA ALA A 830 9.65 108.22 3.19
C ALA A 830 8.73 108.80 2.09
N ASP A 831 7.63 108.12 1.75
CA ASP A 831 6.69 108.59 0.74
C ASP A 831 5.65 109.62 1.28
N PHE A 832 5.27 110.57 0.41
CA PHE A 832 4.23 111.56 0.60
C PHE A 832 2.82 111.06 0.22
N TYR A 833 2.68 110.01 -0.60
CA TYR A 833 1.38 109.43 -0.96
C TYR A 833 1.36 107.88 -0.92
N PRO A 834 1.56 107.21 0.23
CA PRO A 834 1.90 105.76 0.34
C PRO A 834 0.79 104.74 -0.03
N ASN A 835 -0.11 105.11 -0.94
CA ASN A 835 -1.30 104.38 -1.40
C ASN A 835 -1.63 104.72 -2.89
N ASP A 836 -0.73 105.35 -3.65
CA ASP A 836 -0.81 105.59 -5.11
C ASP A 836 0.58 105.52 -5.77
N SER A 837 1.02 104.30 -6.11
CA SER A 837 2.30 103.86 -6.73
C SER A 837 2.65 104.43 -8.12
N LYS A 838 2.27 105.68 -8.35
CA LYS A 838 2.55 106.50 -9.52
C LYS A 838 3.07 107.88 -9.11
N ARG A 839 3.14 108.18 -7.80
CA ARG A 839 3.28 109.54 -7.27
C ARG A 839 4.03 109.59 -5.93
N SER A 840 5.31 109.26 -5.88
CA SER A 840 6.09 109.32 -4.63
C SER A 840 6.49 110.74 -4.13
N VAL A 841 5.96 111.83 -4.73
CA VAL A 841 6.36 113.23 -4.44
C VAL A 841 5.23 114.27 -4.61
N GLU A 842 5.15 115.27 -3.72
CA GLU A 842 4.11 116.32 -3.73
C GLU A 842 4.13 117.18 -5.01
N GLU A 843 3.01 117.24 -5.73
CA GLU A 843 2.93 117.85 -7.06
C GLU A 843 1.79 118.88 -7.20
N LEU A 844 2.16 120.11 -7.59
CA LEU A 844 1.23 121.21 -7.90
C LEU A 844 0.69 121.11 -9.34
N VAL A 845 -0.59 121.43 -9.52
CA VAL A 845 -1.33 121.25 -10.79
C VAL A 845 -0.68 121.95 -11.99
N SER A 846 -0.17 121.16 -12.94
CA SER A 846 0.10 121.57 -14.32
C SER A 846 -0.04 120.40 -15.31
N ASN A 847 -1.20 120.26 -15.95
CA ASN A 847 -1.55 119.07 -16.74
C ASN A 847 -0.85 118.99 -18.12
N LYS A 848 0.07 118.01 -18.32
CA LYS A 848 0.04 116.93 -19.37
C LYS A 848 1.38 116.18 -19.70
N TRP A 849 1.59 114.97 -19.12
CA TRP A 849 2.37 113.78 -19.63
C TRP A 849 3.87 113.99 -19.99
N TRP A 850 4.71 113.09 -20.58
CA TRP A 850 4.64 111.81 -21.37
C TRP A 850 6.08 111.18 -21.48
N LEU A 851 6.42 109.91 -21.84
CA LEU A 851 5.75 108.58 -22.02
C LEU A 851 6.79 107.46 -22.38
N GLY A 852 6.86 106.34 -21.61
CA GLY A 852 6.97 104.94 -22.12
C GLY A 852 8.31 104.13 -22.27
N ALA A 853 8.32 102.92 -21.64
CA ALA A 853 8.85 101.59 -22.12
C ALA A 853 10.34 101.13 -21.99
N LEU A 854 10.52 99.78 -21.91
CA LEU A 854 11.76 98.91 -22.03
C LEU A 854 12.76 98.86 -20.82
N ILE A 855 13.58 97.80 -20.55
CA ILE A 855 13.59 96.32 -20.81
C ILE A 855 14.69 95.60 -19.94
N ALA A 856 14.85 94.25 -19.98
CA ALA A 856 15.85 93.44 -19.21
C ALA A 856 17.03 92.85 -20.07
N VAL A 857 17.93 91.99 -19.50
CA VAL A 857 18.70 90.82 -20.11
C VAL A 857 20.22 90.62 -19.73
N LEU A 858 20.58 89.40 -19.24
CA LEU A 858 21.87 88.59 -19.27
C LEU A 858 23.24 88.96 -18.56
N ALA A 859 23.72 87.99 -17.74
CA ALA A 859 25.06 87.32 -17.65
C ALA A 859 26.40 88.02 -17.24
N LEU A 860 27.24 87.34 -16.39
CA LEU A 860 28.68 86.98 -16.61
C LEU A 860 29.48 86.40 -15.37
N ILE A 861 30.26 85.33 -15.65
CA ILE A 861 31.55 84.76 -15.13
C ILE A 861 32.28 85.29 -13.82
N PRO A 862 33.07 84.46 -13.08
CA PRO A 862 33.47 84.68 -11.67
C PRO A 862 35.01 84.82 -11.38
N VAL A 863 35.43 84.59 -10.12
CA VAL A 863 36.80 84.37 -9.53
C VAL A 863 37.57 85.60 -9.00
N THR A 864 38.01 85.53 -7.73
CA THR A 864 39.09 86.38 -7.16
C THR A 864 40.01 85.56 -6.21
N TRP A 865 41.07 86.15 -5.62
CA TRP A 865 42.32 85.40 -5.37
C TRP A 865 43.31 85.99 -4.33
N ILE A 866 43.72 85.16 -3.33
CA ILE A 866 45.03 85.11 -2.61
C ILE A 866 45.64 86.39 -1.97
N ILE A 867 46.10 86.25 -0.71
CA ILE A 867 47.20 87.00 -0.03
C ILE A 867 47.12 88.55 0.08
N VAL A 868 47.58 89.07 1.23
CA VAL A 868 48.02 90.47 1.39
C VAL A 868 49.24 90.79 0.49
N ARG A 869 48.95 91.12 -0.77
CA ARG A 869 49.84 91.77 -1.78
C ARG A 869 51.16 91.07 -2.17
N LYS A 870 51.25 90.83 -3.50
CA LYS A 870 52.46 90.84 -4.37
C LYS A 870 53.45 89.65 -4.25
N SER A 871 53.56 88.84 -5.31
CA SER A 871 54.55 89.05 -6.41
C SER A 871 55.05 87.77 -7.12
N LYS A 872 54.57 87.56 -8.35
CA LYS A 872 55.30 87.01 -9.51
C LYS A 872 55.79 85.54 -9.56
N SER A 873 55.26 84.86 -10.58
CA SER A 873 55.99 84.23 -11.71
C SER A 873 56.55 82.79 -11.63
N ASN A 874 55.99 81.98 -12.56
CA ASN A 874 56.69 81.20 -13.60
C ASN A 874 57.22 79.76 -13.34
N VAL A 875 56.65 78.84 -14.15
CA VAL A 875 57.36 77.94 -15.11
C VAL A 875 57.87 76.56 -14.62
N SER A 876 57.06 75.53 -14.98
CA SER A 876 57.45 74.36 -15.82
C SER A 876 58.03 73.05 -15.25
N GLN A 877 57.37 71.96 -15.67
CA GLN A 877 57.89 70.62 -16.05
C GLN A 877 58.14 69.48 -15.02
N LYS A 878 57.29 68.44 -15.19
CA LYS A 878 57.60 67.00 -15.47
C LYS A 878 57.61 65.92 -14.36
N THR A 879 57.16 64.75 -14.84
CA THR A 879 57.43 63.34 -14.47
C THR A 879 56.74 62.67 -13.25
N ASP A 880 55.93 61.67 -13.62
CA ASP A 880 55.77 60.31 -13.08
C ASP A 880 54.78 60.01 -11.92
N ALA A 881 54.07 58.89 -12.11
CA ALA A 881 52.76 58.50 -11.57
C ALA A 881 52.72 57.91 -10.14
N LEU A 882 51.51 57.83 -9.55
CA LEU A 882 50.92 56.55 -9.08
C LEU A 882 49.40 56.61 -8.77
N PHE A 883 48.68 55.54 -9.14
CA PHE A 883 47.32 55.09 -8.74
C PHE A 883 46.08 56.03 -8.87
N ASP A 884 44.89 55.46 -8.59
CA ASP A 884 43.64 55.62 -9.37
C ASP A 884 42.39 55.90 -8.49
N GLN A 885 41.24 56.21 -9.10
CA GLN A 885 40.04 56.74 -8.39
C GLN A 885 38.75 55.86 -8.44
N MET A 886 38.03 55.94 -7.31
CA MET A 886 36.58 55.86 -7.00
C MET A 886 35.56 56.33 -8.09
N PRO A 887 34.21 56.30 -7.88
CA PRO A 887 33.30 55.49 -7.00
C PRO A 887 31.98 55.02 -7.70
N LEU A 888 31.02 54.38 -7.00
CA LEU A 888 29.61 54.86 -6.84
C LEU A 888 28.65 53.91 -6.04
N SER A 889 27.82 54.52 -5.16
CA SER A 889 26.38 54.29 -4.83
C SER A 889 25.72 52.93 -4.47
N ALA A 890 24.76 53.07 -3.54
CA ALA A 890 23.45 52.39 -3.40
C ALA A 890 23.27 51.20 -2.42
N VAL A 891 22.00 50.99 -2.02
CA VAL A 891 21.52 50.22 -0.84
C VAL A 891 20.41 49.22 -1.25
N ALA A 892 20.12 48.24 -0.38
CA ALA A 892 18.96 47.31 -0.39
C ALA A 892 19.06 46.07 -1.31
N PRO A 893 18.16 45.06 -1.20
CA PRO A 893 17.72 44.35 0.03
C PRO A 893 17.60 42.81 -0.14
N ILE A 894 17.14 42.14 0.93
CA ILE A 894 16.26 40.93 1.03
C ILE A 894 16.25 39.89 -0.12
N ALA A 895 16.38 38.62 0.26
CA ALA A 895 16.45 37.44 -0.63
C ALA A 895 15.19 37.15 -1.48
N ALA A 896 15.42 36.38 -2.56
CA ALA A 896 14.41 35.89 -3.52
C ALA A 896 14.39 34.34 -3.58
N PRO A 897 13.28 33.70 -4.03
CA PRO A 897 13.10 32.25 -3.96
C PRO A 897 13.87 31.46 -5.02
N PHE A 898 13.97 30.14 -4.80
CA PHE A 898 14.68 29.17 -5.64
C PHE A 898 14.30 29.23 -7.12
N ALA A 899 15.31 29.11 -8.00
CA ALA A 899 15.16 29.02 -9.45
C ALA A 899 15.44 27.58 -9.93
N ALA A 900 14.70 27.14 -10.96
CA ALA A 900 14.84 25.81 -11.54
C ALA A 900 16.18 25.60 -12.28
N PRO A 901 16.72 24.38 -12.31
CA PRO A 901 18.01 24.06 -12.94
C PRO A 901 17.97 24.15 -14.47
N ALA A 902 19.10 24.52 -15.07
CA ALA A 902 19.21 24.68 -16.52
C ALA A 902 19.09 23.34 -17.28
N ILE A 903 18.24 23.31 -18.31
CA ILE A 903 17.98 22.12 -19.13
C ILE A 903 19.21 21.81 -20.02
N PRO A 904 19.70 20.55 -20.07
CA PRO A 904 20.76 20.13 -20.99
C PRO A 904 20.43 20.38 -22.46
N ILE A 905 21.48 20.55 -23.27
CA ILE A 905 21.40 20.64 -24.75
C ILE A 905 20.81 19.38 -25.42
N GLU A 906 20.71 18.27 -24.67
CA GLU A 906 20.11 17.00 -25.08
C GLU A 906 18.57 16.96 -24.84
N GLY A 907 18.04 17.93 -24.09
CA GLY A 907 16.65 17.97 -23.61
C GLY A 907 16.49 17.49 -22.16
N ILE A 908 15.25 17.50 -21.67
CA ILE A 908 14.86 16.82 -20.42
C ILE A 908 14.69 15.30 -20.67
N PRO A 909 14.78 14.44 -19.65
CA PRO A 909 14.73 12.98 -19.84
C PRO A 909 13.45 12.50 -20.56
N PRO A 910 13.51 11.46 -21.41
CA PRO A 910 12.34 10.95 -22.12
C PRO A 910 11.19 10.59 -21.17
N GLY A 911 10.00 11.12 -21.45
CA GLY A 911 8.79 10.91 -20.65
C GLY A 911 8.59 11.90 -19.48
N TRP A 912 9.58 12.74 -19.16
CA TRP A 912 9.44 13.74 -18.09
C TRP A 912 8.72 15.01 -18.57
N THR A 913 7.99 15.66 -17.66
CA THR A 913 7.42 16.99 -17.87
C THR A 913 8.37 18.10 -17.42
N MET A 914 8.13 19.33 -17.91
CA MET A 914 8.89 20.50 -17.47
C MET A 914 8.67 20.82 -15.97
N GLU A 915 7.53 20.42 -15.42
CA GLU A 915 7.18 20.62 -14.01
C GLU A 915 7.95 19.64 -13.11
N GLN A 916 8.10 18.39 -13.54
CA GLN A 916 9.00 17.42 -12.90
C GLN A 916 10.47 17.85 -12.98
N TRP A 917 10.91 18.39 -14.13
CA TRP A 917 12.26 18.93 -14.28
C TRP A 917 12.55 20.07 -13.29
N ASN A 918 11.60 20.99 -13.11
CA ASN A 918 11.76 22.13 -12.19
C ASN A 918 11.93 21.72 -10.72
N TYR A 919 11.48 20.51 -10.32
CA TYR A 919 11.54 20.02 -8.95
C TYR A 919 12.68 19.00 -8.71
N TYR A 920 12.92 18.10 -9.66
CA TYR A 920 13.86 16.98 -9.50
C TYR A 920 15.10 17.04 -10.41
N GLY A 921 15.14 17.97 -11.39
CA GLY A 921 16.20 18.06 -12.39
C GLY A 921 17.59 18.34 -11.81
N GLN A 922 17.70 18.97 -10.64
CA GLN A 922 18.98 19.26 -10.00
C GLN A 922 19.61 17.99 -9.42
N GLN A 923 18.80 17.15 -8.75
CA GLN A 923 19.27 15.85 -8.27
C GLN A 923 19.63 14.94 -9.44
N TRP A 924 18.77 14.88 -10.48
CA TRP A 924 19.06 14.09 -11.69
C TRP A 924 20.37 14.50 -12.38
N LEU A 925 20.70 15.79 -12.42
CA LEU A 925 21.98 16.27 -12.95
C LEU A 925 23.18 15.84 -12.09
N ILE A 926 23.05 15.81 -10.76
CA ILE A 926 24.07 15.30 -9.84
C ILE A 926 24.25 13.79 -10.05
N ASP A 927 23.16 13.02 -10.08
CA ASP A 927 23.15 11.57 -10.27
C ASP A 927 23.71 11.13 -11.63
N GLN A 928 23.70 12.02 -12.63
CA GLN A 928 24.31 11.81 -13.95
C GLN A 928 25.71 12.42 -14.10
N GLY A 929 26.29 13.00 -13.03
CA GLY A 929 27.61 13.63 -13.07
C GLY A 929 27.71 14.84 -14.01
N LYS A 930 26.60 15.58 -14.18
CA LYS A 930 26.47 16.75 -15.05
C LYS A 930 26.34 18.08 -14.29
N LEU A 931 26.43 18.06 -12.95
CA LEU A 931 26.60 19.21 -12.05
C LEU A 931 27.82 18.98 -11.14
#